data_AF-A0A6N7FGG3-F1
#
_entry.id   AF-A0A6N7FGG3-F1
#
_cell.length_a   1.000
_cell.length_b   1.000
_cell.length_c   1.000
_cell.angle_alpha   90.00
_cell.angle_beta   90.00
_cell.angle_gamma   90.00
#
_symmetry.space_group_name_H-M   'P 1'
#
loop_
_entity.id
_entity.type
_entity.pdbx_description
1 polymer ?
#
loop_
_entity_poly.entity_id
_entity_poly.type
_entity_poly.pdbx_seq_one_letter_code
_entity_poly.pdbx_strand_id
1 'polypeptide(L)'
;MCRHVVLGSHELRPAPVARVAAPWRRAHTSVWEQRHRFITVALWLHVPGLFLFGLLTGNPPLHALAEVAPIALCAFGAGRAHLRRAARSGVASLGLFISSAVLVHLSGGVIEAHFHFFVMVGLVSLYQDWLPFLVGIGFTVLEHGLVGVLAPDAVYNHGAAVNDPWTWAVIHAAFLLAATLPYIASWRLNEDTALRDSLTGLDNRALLLRRLERALARTRRDPSPLTVLLVDLDGFKAVNDRRGHAAGDRLLVVVGERVRAVVRDGDTVARLGGDEFAVVLEDADEEVGARIARRIIDALHEPVLVEGAALRIGASIGVASAGPTASNPDDLLRNADLAMYIAKAQGRGRFCSFETHMGDDARSRADLEAELGPAVAEGQLVLHYQPTVALDSDRIAGVEALVRWQHPERGLLPPGQFIALAEQSDVICDIGRWVLAEATRQAQAWQERFDLRRFRMAVNISARHLASDSFVGDVLAALHDAGLDPSSLVIEITESMLVEDVAASVDKLAELRRLGVRIAVDDFGTGFSSLSYLRHLPVDILKIDRSFVTGLDPDRSQDSLARAIVRIGETLALQIVAEGVESEDEKAALKQLRCQQAQGFLFARALPAPELATLLAPGLTAAGGGGGAHWHGLLPPAPTPSVSPASPTPERSPTPERPPAPGRASEPAAAPAPSVVAAAS
;
A
#
# COMPACT_ATOMS: atom_id res chain seq x y z
N MET A 1 -49.28 33.82 31.93
CA MET A 1 -48.15 34.75 31.69
C MET A 1 -47.04 33.91 31.06
N CYS A 2 -47.08 33.69 29.74
CA CYS A 2 -46.37 34.50 28.73
C CYS A 2 -44.84 34.37 28.86
N ARG A 3 -44.06 33.94 27.86
CA ARG A 3 -44.27 33.97 26.40
C ARG A 3 -43.26 33.05 25.68
N HIS A 4 -43.73 32.52 24.55
CA HIS A 4 -42.98 31.98 23.42
C HIS A 4 -41.82 32.88 22.95
N VAL A 5 -40.73 32.27 22.49
CA VAL A 5 -40.05 32.67 21.24
C VAL A 5 -39.61 31.42 20.49
N VAL A 6 -40.23 31.21 19.33
CA VAL A 6 -39.77 30.34 18.23
C VAL A 6 -39.14 31.26 17.20
N LEU A 7 -37.85 31.11 16.91
CA LEU A 7 -37.11 31.57 15.72
C LEU A 7 -35.80 30.76 15.73
N GLY A 8 -35.28 30.12 14.69
CA GLY A 8 -35.64 30.00 13.29
C GLY A 8 -34.64 29.03 12.66
N SER A 9 -35.10 28.28 11.68
CA SER A 9 -34.34 27.42 10.78
C SER A 9 -33.11 28.13 10.20
N HIS A 10 -31.92 27.62 10.50
CA HIS A 10 -30.77 27.71 9.62
C HIS A 10 -30.19 26.31 9.45
N GLU A 11 -30.34 25.78 8.23
CA GLU A 11 -29.65 24.60 7.74
C GLU A 11 -28.13 24.74 7.98
N LEU A 12 -27.60 24.01 8.95
CA LEU A 12 -26.18 23.68 8.97
C LEU A 12 -26.03 22.36 8.22
N ARG A 13 -25.86 22.47 6.90
CA ARG A 13 -25.35 21.37 6.07
C ARG A 13 -24.00 20.92 6.66
N PRO A 14 -23.81 19.65 7.05
CA PRO A 14 -22.46 19.16 7.26
C PRO A 14 -21.75 19.16 5.91
N ALA A 15 -20.57 19.80 5.87
CA ALA A 15 -19.70 19.82 4.71
C ALA A 15 -19.40 18.39 4.22
N PRO A 16 -19.26 18.16 2.90
CA PRO A 16 -18.89 16.85 2.39
C PRO A 16 -17.51 16.46 2.92
N VAL A 17 -17.46 15.37 3.69
CA VAL A 17 -16.22 14.80 4.22
C VAL A 17 -15.35 14.39 3.04
N ALA A 18 -14.14 14.95 3.02
CA ALA A 18 -13.19 14.86 1.93
C ALA A 18 -12.75 13.41 1.68
N ARG A 19 -12.70 13.07 0.37
CA ARG A 19 -12.08 11.90 -0.26
C ARG A 19 -10.86 11.35 0.50
N VAL A 20 -10.93 10.11 0.99
CA VAL A 20 -9.73 9.30 1.27
C VAL A 20 -9.40 8.53 -0.01
N ALA A 21 -8.66 9.21 -0.89
CA ALA A 21 -7.92 8.60 -1.98
C ALA A 21 -6.46 8.96 -1.77
N ALA A 22 -5.65 7.97 -1.37
CA ALA A 22 -4.19 7.90 -1.44
C ALA A 22 -3.35 9.02 -0.74
N PRO A 23 -2.39 8.68 0.15
CA PRO A 23 -1.37 9.65 0.62
C PRO A 23 -0.44 10.17 -0.49
N TRP A 24 -0.60 9.72 -1.74
CA TRP A 24 0.27 9.99 -2.88
C TRP A 24 0.10 11.38 -3.53
N ARG A 25 -0.65 12.31 -2.92
CA ARG A 25 -0.77 13.71 -3.38
C ARG A 25 -0.66 14.73 -2.25
N ARG A 26 0.44 14.75 -1.51
CA ARG A 26 0.96 16.06 -1.10
C ARG A 26 1.84 16.56 -2.24
N ALA A 27 1.39 17.60 -2.94
CA ALA A 27 2.24 18.35 -3.83
C ALA A 27 3.39 18.92 -2.98
N HIS A 28 4.49 18.18 -2.89
CA HIS A 28 5.73 18.72 -2.38
C HIS A 28 6.05 19.92 -3.27
N THR A 29 5.98 21.12 -2.71
CA THR A 29 6.52 22.31 -3.40
C THR A 29 7.92 21.95 -3.86
N SER A 30 8.20 22.16 -5.14
CA SER A 30 9.49 21.72 -5.67
C SER A 30 10.60 22.43 -4.89
N VAL A 31 11.70 21.74 -4.57
CA VAL A 31 12.86 22.34 -3.87
C VAL A 31 13.28 23.66 -4.56
N TRP A 32 13.14 23.71 -5.89
CA TRP A 32 13.33 24.91 -6.68
C TRP A 32 12.36 26.06 -6.30
N GLU A 33 11.06 25.81 -6.11
CA GLU A 33 10.09 26.84 -5.70
C GLU A 33 10.42 27.45 -4.33
N GLN A 34 10.88 26.63 -3.38
CA GLN A 34 11.27 27.11 -2.06
C GLN A 34 12.49 28.04 -2.15
N ARG A 35 13.53 27.62 -2.88
CA ARG A 35 14.72 28.42 -3.16
C ARG A 35 14.38 29.70 -3.92
N HIS A 36 13.57 29.59 -4.97
CA HIS A 36 13.15 30.72 -5.78
C HIS A 36 12.32 31.73 -4.98
N ARG A 37 11.43 31.26 -4.09
CA ARG A 37 10.69 32.13 -3.17
C ARG A 37 11.65 32.87 -2.24
N PHE A 38 12.61 32.17 -1.63
CA PHE A 38 13.61 32.79 -0.77
C PHE A 38 14.42 33.88 -1.49
N ILE A 39 14.92 33.57 -2.70
CA ILE A 39 15.68 34.51 -3.53
C ILE A 39 14.83 35.70 -3.95
N THR A 40 13.57 35.48 -4.31
CA THR A 40 12.65 36.56 -4.72
C THR A 40 12.28 37.45 -3.54
N VAL A 41 12.14 36.90 -2.34
CA VAL A 41 11.97 37.69 -1.10
C VAL A 41 13.20 38.54 -0.84
N ALA A 42 14.39 37.96 -0.92
CA ALA A 42 15.64 38.70 -0.79
C ALA A 42 15.72 39.84 -1.82
N LEU A 43 15.37 39.58 -3.08
CA LEU A 43 15.31 40.60 -4.13
C LEU A 43 14.30 41.71 -3.80
N TRP A 44 13.11 41.38 -3.31
CA TRP A 44 12.13 42.38 -2.87
C TRP A 44 12.61 43.23 -1.70
N LEU A 45 13.40 42.67 -0.76
CA LEU A 45 13.96 43.41 0.37
C LEU A 45 14.99 44.48 -0.06
N HIS A 46 15.64 44.30 -1.21
CA HIS A 46 16.56 45.32 -1.74
C HIS A 46 15.84 46.60 -2.16
N VAL A 47 14.58 46.52 -2.60
CA VAL A 47 13.82 47.68 -3.09
C VAL A 47 13.63 48.75 -1.99
N PRO A 48 13.00 48.45 -0.83
CA PRO A 48 12.89 49.43 0.25
C PRO A 48 14.24 49.72 0.92
N GLY A 49 15.15 48.74 0.98
CA GLY A 49 16.47 48.91 1.60
C GLY A 49 17.34 49.94 0.86
N LEU A 50 17.48 49.80 -0.46
CA LEU A 50 18.26 50.71 -1.29
C LEU A 50 17.57 52.07 -1.47
N PHE A 51 16.24 52.10 -1.49
CA PHE A 51 15.49 53.35 -1.49
C PHE A 51 15.79 54.17 -0.22
N LEU A 52 15.70 53.54 0.95
CA LEU A 52 16.02 54.17 2.23
C LEU A 52 17.50 54.58 2.29
N PHE A 53 18.40 53.72 1.82
CA PHE A 53 19.84 54.04 1.76
C PHE A 53 20.11 55.26 0.90
N GLY A 54 19.50 55.36 -0.30
CA GLY A 54 19.62 56.52 -1.17
C GLY A 54 19.16 57.82 -0.51
N LEU A 55 18.04 57.78 0.24
CA LEU A 55 17.58 58.94 1.02
C LEU A 55 18.60 59.34 2.11
N LEU A 56 19.16 58.35 2.81
CA LEU A 56 20.15 58.58 3.87
C LEU A 56 21.48 59.12 3.35
N THR A 57 21.86 58.78 2.11
CA THR A 57 23.04 59.33 1.43
C THR A 57 22.78 60.69 0.76
N GLY A 58 21.60 61.27 0.97
CA GLY A 58 21.27 62.64 0.53
C GLY A 58 20.66 62.74 -0.86
N ASN A 59 20.25 61.62 -1.47
CA ASN A 59 19.61 61.63 -2.78
C ASN A 59 18.14 62.05 -2.68
N PRO A 60 17.62 62.83 -3.65
CA PRO A 60 16.21 63.22 -3.65
C PRO A 60 15.31 61.99 -3.86
N PRO A 61 14.08 61.97 -3.31
CA PRO A 61 13.21 60.79 -3.37
C PRO A 61 12.92 60.28 -4.78
N LEU A 62 12.79 61.17 -5.76
CA LEU A 62 12.57 60.79 -7.15
C LEU A 62 13.77 60.05 -7.77
N HIS A 63 14.99 60.46 -7.42
CA HIS A 63 16.20 59.77 -7.89
C HIS A 63 16.33 58.41 -7.21
N ALA A 64 16.19 58.34 -5.88
CA ALA A 64 16.20 57.07 -5.15
C ALA A 64 15.12 56.09 -5.65
N LEU A 65 13.95 56.59 -6.03
CA LEU A 65 12.89 55.78 -6.64
C LEU A 65 13.27 55.27 -8.03
N ALA A 66 13.90 56.10 -8.86
CA ALA A 66 14.35 55.72 -10.19
C ALA A 66 15.41 54.61 -10.14
N GLU A 67 16.34 54.67 -9.18
CA GLU A 67 17.39 53.67 -9.01
C GLU A 67 16.84 52.28 -8.63
N VAL A 68 15.80 52.22 -7.79
CA VAL A 68 15.23 50.92 -7.35
C VAL A 68 14.16 50.35 -8.30
N ALA A 69 13.67 51.15 -9.26
CA ALA A 69 12.61 50.73 -10.18
C ALA A 69 12.99 49.52 -11.06
N PRO A 70 14.22 49.42 -11.63
CA PRO A 70 14.65 48.22 -12.36
C PRO A 70 14.70 46.95 -11.50
N ILE A 71 15.06 47.09 -10.22
CA ILE A 71 15.09 45.97 -9.26
C ILE A 71 13.67 45.47 -8.99
N ALA A 72 12.72 46.40 -8.77
CA ALA A 72 11.31 46.07 -8.57
C ALA A 72 10.69 45.40 -9.82
N LEU A 73 11.06 45.85 -11.01
CA LEU A 73 10.63 45.23 -12.28
C LEU A 73 11.13 43.79 -12.40
N CYS A 74 12.40 43.54 -12.05
CA CYS A 74 12.96 42.19 -12.02
C CYS A 74 12.26 41.31 -10.96
N ALA A 75 12.02 41.84 -9.76
CA ALA A 75 11.32 41.12 -8.68
C ALA A 75 9.91 40.71 -9.10
N PHE A 76 9.19 41.61 -9.76
CA PHE A 76 7.87 41.37 -10.30
C PHE A 76 7.89 40.33 -11.44
N GLY A 77 8.85 40.43 -12.36
CA GLY A 77 9.05 39.47 -13.44
C GLY A 77 9.36 38.07 -12.93
N ALA A 78 10.26 37.95 -11.96
CA ALA A 78 10.63 36.68 -11.31
C ALA A 78 9.42 35.98 -10.68
N GLY A 79 8.47 36.74 -10.11
CA GLY A 79 7.24 36.23 -9.50
C GLY A 79 6.18 35.71 -10.48
N ARG A 80 6.34 35.90 -11.79
CA ARG A 80 5.32 35.51 -12.78
C ARG A 80 5.31 34.01 -13.03
N ALA A 81 4.25 33.34 -12.56
CA ALA A 81 4.09 31.88 -12.69
C ALA A 81 4.03 31.35 -14.14
N HIS A 82 3.66 32.18 -15.12
CA HIS A 82 3.59 31.80 -16.53
C HIS A 82 4.96 31.71 -17.22
N LEU A 83 6.01 32.27 -16.62
CA LEU A 83 7.37 32.20 -17.18
C LEU A 83 8.03 30.85 -16.86
N ARG A 84 8.84 30.35 -17.80
CA ARG A 84 9.65 29.14 -17.60
C ARG A 84 10.62 29.35 -16.42
N ARG A 85 10.93 28.28 -15.68
CA ARG A 85 11.85 28.32 -14.52
C ARG A 85 13.19 28.99 -14.82
N ALA A 86 13.77 28.70 -15.98
CA ALA A 86 15.00 29.33 -16.44
C ALA A 86 14.85 30.86 -16.56
N ALA A 87 13.79 31.34 -17.20
CA ALA A 87 13.52 32.77 -17.33
C ALA A 87 13.32 33.45 -15.98
N ARG A 88 12.56 32.83 -15.07
CA ARG A 88 12.34 33.37 -13.71
C ARG A 88 13.65 33.45 -12.91
N SER A 89 14.50 32.44 -13.02
CA SER A 89 15.81 32.40 -12.34
C SER A 89 16.75 33.45 -12.93
N GLY A 90 16.77 33.60 -14.25
CA GLY A 90 17.57 34.61 -14.95
C GLY A 90 17.16 36.05 -14.58
N VAL A 91 15.86 36.35 -14.60
CA VAL A 91 15.32 37.68 -14.24
C VAL A 91 15.58 38.01 -12.76
N ALA A 92 15.41 37.04 -11.85
CA ALA A 92 15.74 37.24 -10.44
C ALA A 92 17.25 37.53 -10.25
N SER A 93 18.11 36.79 -10.95
CA SER A 93 19.56 36.95 -10.87
C SER A 93 19.98 38.32 -11.39
N LEU A 94 19.44 38.74 -12.54
CA LEU A 94 19.68 40.08 -13.09
C LEU A 94 19.31 41.18 -12.08
N GLY A 95 18.15 41.07 -11.42
CA GLY A 95 17.72 42.02 -10.39
C GLY A 95 18.67 42.12 -9.20
N LEU A 96 19.27 41.00 -8.76
CA LEU A 96 20.24 40.98 -7.66
C LEU A 96 21.60 41.59 -8.06
N PHE A 97 22.03 41.41 -9.30
CA PHE A 97 23.25 42.06 -9.79
C PHE A 97 23.03 43.56 -10.01
N ILE A 98 21.85 43.97 -10.50
CA ILE A 98 21.45 45.39 -10.56
C ILE A 98 21.42 46.01 -9.16
N SER A 99 20.90 45.31 -8.14
CA SER A 99 20.88 45.84 -6.77
C SER A 99 22.28 46.11 -6.22
N SER A 100 23.26 45.28 -6.61
CA SER A 100 24.67 45.48 -6.26
C SER A 100 25.28 46.70 -6.95
N ALA A 101 25.00 46.89 -8.24
CA ALA A 101 25.44 48.07 -8.99
C ALA A 101 24.84 49.37 -8.42
N VAL A 102 23.54 49.36 -8.12
CA VAL A 102 22.85 50.50 -7.48
C VAL A 102 23.44 50.82 -6.11
N LEU A 103 23.78 49.81 -5.30
CA LEU A 103 24.44 50.04 -4.01
C LEU A 103 25.81 50.70 -4.18
N VAL A 104 26.63 50.23 -5.12
CA VAL A 104 27.93 50.84 -5.44
C VAL A 104 27.74 52.29 -5.85
N HIS A 105 26.79 52.56 -6.76
CA HIS A 105 26.48 53.91 -7.22
C HIS A 105 26.05 54.83 -6.07
N LEU A 106 25.06 54.43 -5.27
CA LEU A 106 24.55 55.21 -4.15
C LEU A 106 25.57 55.41 -3.02
N SER A 107 26.60 54.56 -2.95
CA SER A 107 27.72 54.69 -2.01
C SER A 107 28.83 55.62 -2.50
N GLY A 108 28.77 56.10 -3.74
CA GLY A 108 29.86 56.88 -4.34
C GLY A 108 31.09 56.05 -4.69
N GLY A 109 30.90 54.77 -5.05
CA GLY A 109 32.00 53.91 -5.52
C GLY A 109 32.90 53.37 -4.41
N VAL A 110 32.41 53.32 -3.16
CA VAL A 110 33.17 52.77 -2.03
C VAL A 110 33.47 51.28 -2.27
N ILE A 111 34.71 50.88 -2.04
CA ILE A 111 35.19 49.52 -2.36
C ILE A 111 34.38 48.47 -1.60
N GLU A 112 34.01 48.76 -0.35
CA GLU A 112 33.25 47.86 0.51
C GLU A 112 31.86 47.51 -0.07
N ALA A 113 31.24 48.42 -0.83
CA ALA A 113 29.97 48.15 -1.50
C ALA A 113 30.08 47.06 -2.57
N HIS A 114 31.27 46.88 -3.16
CA HIS A 114 31.53 45.83 -4.17
C HIS A 114 31.47 44.43 -3.55
N PHE A 115 31.68 44.28 -2.23
CA PHE A 115 31.54 42.97 -1.58
C PHE A 115 30.13 42.39 -1.69
N HIS A 116 29.12 43.24 -1.90
CA HIS A 116 27.75 42.83 -2.11
C HIS A 116 27.58 41.88 -3.31
N PHE A 117 28.39 42.05 -4.38
CA PHE A 117 28.38 41.13 -5.53
C PHE A 117 28.70 39.68 -5.13
N PHE A 118 29.64 39.46 -4.21
CA PHE A 118 29.98 38.12 -3.72
C PHE A 118 28.84 37.51 -2.90
N VAL A 119 28.11 38.32 -2.14
CA VAL A 119 26.90 37.87 -1.43
C VAL A 119 25.84 37.44 -2.44
N MET A 120 25.66 38.21 -3.53
CA MET A 120 24.70 37.86 -4.59
C MET A 120 25.12 36.58 -5.34
N VAL A 121 26.42 36.37 -5.60
CA VAL A 121 26.94 35.10 -6.14
C VAL A 121 26.56 33.92 -5.25
N GLY A 122 26.75 34.06 -3.93
CA GLY A 122 26.32 33.05 -2.96
C GLY A 122 24.80 32.81 -3.01
N LEU A 123 23.99 33.87 -3.11
CA LEU A 123 22.54 33.77 -3.15
C LEU A 123 22.03 33.11 -4.44
N VAL A 124 22.57 33.46 -5.61
CA VAL A 124 22.18 32.86 -6.88
C VAL A 124 22.66 31.42 -7.01
N SER A 125 23.72 31.02 -6.27
CA SER A 125 24.18 29.62 -6.25
C SER A 125 23.13 28.64 -5.72
N LEU A 126 22.17 29.13 -4.92
CA LEU A 126 21.06 28.31 -4.42
C LEU A 126 20.20 27.76 -5.56
N TYR A 127 20.17 28.40 -6.73
CA TYR A 127 19.47 27.86 -7.90
C TYR A 127 20.06 26.54 -8.39
N GLN A 128 21.36 26.29 -8.15
CA GLN A 128 22.05 25.08 -8.63
C GLN A 128 21.88 24.89 -10.14
N ASP A 129 22.07 25.97 -10.90
CA ASP A 129 21.93 26.03 -12.36
C ASP A 129 23.01 26.99 -12.93
N TRP A 130 23.40 26.80 -14.18
CA TRP A 130 24.40 27.60 -14.88
C TRP A 130 23.90 29.00 -15.25
N LEU A 131 22.62 29.12 -15.60
CA LEU A 131 22.08 30.37 -16.14
C LEU A 131 22.25 31.58 -15.20
N PRO A 132 21.96 31.51 -13.88
CA PRO A 132 22.21 32.61 -12.95
C PRO A 132 23.65 33.13 -12.92
N PHE A 133 24.63 32.23 -13.03
CA PHE A 133 26.04 32.59 -13.07
C PHE A 133 26.42 33.26 -14.38
N LEU A 134 25.91 32.75 -15.51
CA LEU A 134 26.11 33.36 -16.83
C LEU A 134 25.50 34.76 -16.90
N VAL A 135 24.33 34.97 -16.27
CA VAL A 135 23.71 36.30 -16.15
C VAL A 135 24.60 37.24 -15.34
N GLY A 136 25.17 36.79 -14.22
CA GLY A 136 26.10 37.59 -13.43
C GLY A 136 27.35 37.99 -14.21
N ILE A 137 28.01 37.03 -14.87
CA ILE A 137 29.20 37.28 -15.69
C ILE A 137 28.88 38.24 -16.84
N GLY A 138 27.78 38.00 -17.57
CA GLY A 138 27.36 38.87 -18.66
C GLY A 138 27.02 40.28 -18.19
N PHE A 139 26.36 40.41 -17.04
CA PHE A 139 26.06 41.70 -16.42
C PHE A 139 27.35 42.44 -16.05
N THR A 140 28.29 41.79 -15.36
CA THR A 140 29.57 42.40 -14.98
C THR A 140 30.36 42.85 -16.20
N VAL A 141 30.46 42.03 -17.25
CA VAL A 141 31.17 42.44 -18.49
C VAL A 141 30.49 43.65 -19.13
N LEU A 142 29.17 43.65 -19.22
CA LEU A 142 28.43 44.75 -19.85
C LEU A 142 28.54 46.03 -19.02
N GLU A 143 28.38 45.95 -17.71
CA GLU A 143 28.41 47.10 -16.82
C GLU A 143 29.83 47.69 -16.73
N HIS A 144 30.84 46.85 -16.46
CA HIS A 144 32.24 47.30 -16.37
C HIS A 144 32.82 47.75 -17.73
N GLY A 145 32.38 47.14 -18.83
CA GLY A 145 32.83 47.49 -20.18
C GLY A 145 32.08 48.69 -20.75
N LEU A 146 30.76 48.56 -20.96
CA LEU A 146 29.95 49.56 -21.63
C LEU A 146 29.68 50.78 -20.74
N VAL A 147 29.25 50.59 -19.49
CA VAL A 147 29.02 51.71 -18.57
C VAL A 147 30.36 52.31 -18.15
N GLY A 148 31.40 51.51 -17.99
CA GLY A 148 32.76 51.99 -17.76
C GLY A 148 33.31 52.90 -18.88
N VAL A 149 32.84 52.75 -20.12
CA VAL A 149 33.17 53.68 -21.22
C VAL A 149 32.28 54.93 -21.22
N LEU A 150 30.98 54.76 -20.95
CA LEU A 150 29.99 55.86 -21.04
C LEU A 150 30.00 56.78 -19.81
N ALA A 151 30.27 56.23 -18.64
CA ALA A 151 30.29 56.91 -17.34
C ALA A 151 31.36 56.27 -16.43
N PRO A 152 32.66 56.50 -16.70
CA PRO A 152 33.75 55.80 -16.02
C PRO A 152 33.75 56.00 -14.49
N ASP A 153 33.43 57.21 -14.03
CA ASP A 153 33.41 57.57 -12.61
C ASP A 153 32.24 56.92 -11.84
N ALA A 154 31.25 56.35 -12.54
CA ALA A 154 30.15 55.61 -11.93
C ALA A 154 30.51 54.14 -11.65
N VAL A 155 31.60 53.64 -12.25
CA VAL A 155 31.98 52.22 -12.25
C VAL A 155 33.37 52.02 -11.61
N TYR A 156 34.32 52.93 -11.86
CA TYR A 156 35.70 52.80 -11.46
C TYR A 156 36.18 53.96 -10.59
N ASN A 157 37.00 53.65 -9.59
CA ASN A 157 37.59 54.63 -8.68
C ASN A 157 39.11 54.85 -8.89
N HIS A 158 39.70 54.25 -9.93
CA HIS A 158 41.13 54.36 -10.22
C HIS A 158 41.41 54.56 -11.72
N GLY A 159 42.40 55.40 -12.03
CA GLY A 159 42.71 55.84 -13.40
C GLY A 159 43.08 54.70 -14.36
N ALA A 160 43.67 53.61 -13.86
CA ALA A 160 43.99 52.44 -14.70
C ALA A 160 42.75 51.78 -15.32
N ALA A 161 41.59 51.81 -14.66
CA ALA A 161 40.35 51.24 -15.19
C ALA A 161 39.54 52.21 -16.02
N VAL A 162 39.57 53.50 -15.68
CA VAL A 162 38.98 54.56 -16.49
C VAL A 162 39.60 54.59 -17.90
N ASN A 163 40.92 54.35 -18.00
CA ASN A 163 41.64 54.38 -19.27
C ASN A 163 41.47 53.11 -20.11
N ASP A 164 41.17 51.97 -19.49
CA ASP A 164 40.97 50.70 -20.21
C ASP A 164 39.82 49.85 -19.63
N PRO A 165 38.55 50.31 -19.81
CA PRO A 165 37.38 49.67 -19.21
C PRO A 165 37.18 48.21 -19.61
N TRP A 166 37.55 47.84 -20.85
CA TRP A 166 37.33 46.47 -21.35
C TRP A 166 38.30 45.46 -20.74
N THR A 167 39.57 45.84 -20.55
CA THR A 167 40.53 44.98 -19.85
C THR A 167 40.09 44.76 -18.40
N TRP A 168 39.64 45.81 -17.72
CA TRP A 168 39.15 45.69 -16.35
C TRP A 168 37.81 44.95 -16.25
N ALA A 169 36.93 45.05 -17.25
CA ALA A 169 35.73 44.23 -17.33
C ALA A 169 36.07 42.73 -17.43
N VAL A 170 37.08 42.35 -18.21
CA VAL A 170 37.56 40.96 -18.31
C VAL A 170 38.17 40.50 -16.98
N ILE A 171 38.97 41.34 -16.32
CA ILE A 171 39.57 41.01 -15.01
C ILE A 171 38.47 40.78 -13.95
N HIS A 172 37.48 41.66 -13.85
CA HIS A 172 36.37 41.48 -12.91
C HIS A 172 35.50 40.26 -13.24
N ALA A 173 35.25 39.99 -14.53
CA ALA A 173 34.57 38.77 -14.96
C ALA A 173 35.35 37.50 -14.59
N ALA A 174 36.69 37.52 -14.67
CA ALA A 174 37.54 36.42 -14.25
C ALA A 174 37.48 36.18 -12.73
N PHE A 175 37.47 37.24 -11.92
CA PHE A 175 37.26 37.13 -10.47
C PHE A 175 35.88 36.59 -10.13
N LEU A 176 34.83 37.04 -10.83
CA LEU A 176 33.48 36.51 -10.64
C LEU A 176 33.41 35.03 -11.02
N LEU A 177 34.02 34.63 -12.14
CA LEU A 177 34.14 33.23 -12.52
C LEU A 177 34.85 32.42 -11.43
N ALA A 178 35.99 32.90 -10.94
CA ALA A 178 36.73 32.25 -9.85
C ALA A 178 35.89 32.12 -8.56
N ALA A 179 35.08 33.12 -8.22
CA ALA A 179 34.19 33.07 -7.06
C ALA A 179 33.03 32.08 -7.25
N THR A 180 32.54 31.90 -8.47
CA THR A 180 31.43 30.98 -8.79
C THR A 180 31.85 29.51 -8.85
N LEU A 181 33.09 29.21 -9.25
CA LEU A 181 33.58 27.85 -9.42
C LEU A 181 33.46 26.96 -8.17
N PRO A 182 33.84 27.42 -6.94
CA PRO A 182 33.65 26.63 -5.72
C PRO A 182 32.19 26.30 -5.42
N TYR A 183 31.25 27.21 -5.71
CA TYR A 183 29.82 26.95 -5.54
C TYR A 183 29.31 25.90 -6.52
N ILE A 184 29.75 25.96 -7.78
CA ILE A 184 29.42 24.96 -8.80
C ILE A 184 30.01 23.60 -8.42
N ALA A 185 31.27 23.57 -7.97
CA ALA A 185 31.92 22.35 -7.51
C ALA A 185 31.20 21.75 -6.28
N SER A 186 30.86 22.58 -5.29
CA SER A 186 30.10 22.16 -4.10
C SER A 186 28.72 21.60 -4.47
N TRP A 187 28.01 22.25 -5.39
CA TRP A 187 26.74 21.72 -5.90
C TRP A 187 26.94 20.34 -6.55
N ARG A 188 27.92 20.19 -7.44
CA ARG A 188 28.19 18.93 -8.14
C ARG A 188 28.60 17.80 -7.20
N LEU A 189 29.42 18.08 -6.21
CA LEU A 189 29.86 17.10 -5.22
C LEU A 189 28.73 16.66 -4.29
N ASN A 190 27.80 17.57 -3.96
CA ASN A 190 26.67 17.25 -3.09
C ASN A 190 25.47 16.64 -3.83
N GLU A 191 25.46 16.65 -5.17
CA GLU A 191 24.38 16.04 -5.96
C GLU A 191 24.32 14.52 -5.73
N ASP A 192 25.47 13.85 -5.63
CA ASP A 192 25.53 12.40 -5.42
C ASP A 192 25.02 11.96 -4.03
N THR A 193 25.32 12.74 -2.99
CA THR A 193 24.86 12.46 -1.62
C THR A 193 23.36 12.71 -1.45
N ALA A 194 22.79 13.69 -2.17
CA ALA A 194 21.37 13.98 -2.15
C ALA A 194 20.52 12.98 -2.95
N LEU A 195 21.16 12.13 -3.74
CA LEU A 195 20.53 11.12 -4.60
C LEU A 195 20.58 9.70 -4.01
N ARG A 196 21.19 9.55 -2.83
CA ARG A 196 21.23 8.29 -2.06
C ARG A 196 20.43 8.40 -0.78
N ASP A 197 19.93 7.27 -0.29
CA ASP A 197 19.31 7.16 1.02
C ASP A 197 20.39 7.22 2.10
N SER A 198 20.24 8.13 3.07
CA SER A 198 21.30 8.40 4.07
C SER A 198 21.48 7.26 5.07
N LEU A 199 20.49 6.38 5.22
CA LEU A 199 20.58 5.24 6.12
C LEU A 199 21.23 4.03 5.45
N THR A 200 20.72 3.65 4.27
CA THR A 200 21.12 2.39 3.59
C THR A 200 22.23 2.58 2.55
N GLY A 201 22.50 3.81 2.12
CA GLY A 201 23.47 4.12 1.05
C GLY A 201 23.01 3.72 -0.36
N LEU A 202 21.82 3.12 -0.48
CA LEU A 202 21.16 2.77 -1.73
C LEU A 202 20.72 4.03 -2.49
N ASP A 203 20.32 3.87 -3.75
CA ASP A 203 19.69 4.94 -4.50
C ASP A 203 18.39 5.38 -3.78
N ASN A 204 18.09 6.67 -3.78
CA ASN A 204 16.78 7.13 -3.32
C ASN A 204 15.77 7.16 -4.46
N ARG A 205 14.51 7.45 -4.13
CA ARG A 205 13.41 7.56 -5.11
C ARG A 205 13.75 8.45 -6.31
N ALA A 206 14.44 9.57 -6.11
CA ALA A 206 14.76 10.50 -7.19
C ALA A 206 15.79 9.91 -8.16
N LEU A 207 16.82 9.23 -7.65
CA LEU A 207 17.82 8.58 -8.49
C LEU A 207 17.25 7.34 -9.21
N LEU A 208 16.41 6.56 -8.53
CA LEU A 208 15.68 5.45 -9.13
C LEU A 208 14.87 5.90 -10.35
N LEU A 209 14.06 6.96 -10.19
CA LEU A 209 13.24 7.49 -11.29
C LEU A 209 14.11 7.94 -12.47
N ARG A 210 15.20 8.67 -12.21
CA ARG A 210 16.15 9.08 -13.27
C ARG A 210 16.77 7.88 -14.00
N ARG A 211 17.11 6.81 -13.28
CA ARG A 211 17.66 5.59 -13.88
C ARG A 211 16.61 4.83 -14.67
N LEU A 212 15.39 4.73 -14.15
CA LEU A 212 14.27 4.09 -14.82
C LEU A 212 13.86 4.82 -16.10
N GLU A 213 13.82 6.16 -16.08
CA GLU A 213 13.62 7.00 -17.27
C GLU A 213 14.68 6.71 -18.35
N ARG A 214 15.95 6.61 -17.94
CA ARG A 214 17.05 6.31 -18.87
C ARG A 214 16.94 4.89 -19.43
N ALA A 215 16.59 3.91 -18.60
CA ALA A 215 16.40 2.52 -19.02
C ALA A 215 15.23 2.42 -20.03
N LEU A 216 14.10 3.06 -19.74
CA LEU A 216 12.95 3.12 -20.66
C LEU A 216 13.28 3.87 -21.96
N ALA A 217 14.14 4.89 -21.91
CA ALA A 217 14.59 5.58 -23.12
C ALA A 217 15.54 4.70 -23.98
N ARG A 218 16.31 3.81 -23.36
CA ARG A 218 17.15 2.82 -24.05
C ARG A 218 16.30 1.76 -24.75
N THR A 219 15.30 1.21 -24.06
CA THR A 219 14.43 0.17 -24.63
C THR A 219 13.63 0.63 -25.83
N ARG A 220 13.37 1.95 -25.97
CA ARG A 220 12.76 2.54 -27.18
C ARG A 220 13.68 2.55 -28.39
N ARG A 221 15.00 2.58 -28.20
CA ARG A 221 16.00 2.59 -29.27
C ARG A 221 16.45 1.18 -29.63
N ASP A 222 16.62 0.35 -28.62
CA ASP A 222 17.01 -1.05 -28.73
C ASP A 222 16.06 -1.90 -27.87
N PRO A 223 15.15 -2.68 -28.47
CA PRO A 223 14.17 -3.45 -27.71
C PRO A 223 14.82 -4.48 -26.77
N SER A 224 14.97 -4.11 -25.50
CA SER A 224 15.35 -5.02 -24.42
C SER A 224 14.28 -5.05 -23.33
N PRO A 225 14.10 -6.20 -22.65
CA PRO A 225 13.09 -6.32 -21.61
C PRO A 225 13.54 -5.56 -20.35
N LEU A 226 12.59 -4.93 -19.66
CA LEU A 226 12.84 -4.14 -18.45
C LEU A 226 11.76 -4.47 -17.43
N THR A 227 12.17 -4.81 -16.21
CA THR A 227 11.25 -5.21 -15.14
C THR A 227 11.54 -4.44 -13.85
N VAL A 228 10.48 -4.05 -13.15
CA VAL A 228 10.54 -3.36 -11.86
C VAL A 228 9.93 -4.24 -10.79
N LEU A 229 10.64 -4.37 -9.66
CA LEU A 229 10.12 -5.01 -8.46
C LEU A 229 9.91 -3.93 -7.41
N LEU A 230 8.73 -3.93 -6.78
CA LEU A 230 8.47 -3.18 -5.56
C LEU A 230 8.44 -4.14 -4.39
N VAL A 231 9.16 -3.83 -3.32
CA VAL A 231 9.38 -4.70 -2.16
C VAL A 231 8.96 -3.94 -0.91
N ASP A 232 8.07 -4.53 -0.13
CA ASP A 232 7.63 -3.99 1.16
C ASP A 232 7.82 -5.03 2.26
N LEU A 233 8.32 -4.60 3.41
CA LEU A 233 8.65 -5.48 4.52
C LEU A 233 7.42 -5.76 5.39
N ASP A 234 7.05 -7.04 5.48
CA ASP A 234 5.86 -7.46 6.20
C ASP A 234 6.03 -7.26 7.71
N GLY A 235 5.18 -6.41 8.30
CA GLY A 235 5.15 -6.21 9.76
C GLY A 235 6.30 -5.37 10.31
N PHE A 236 7.00 -4.59 9.49
CA PHE A 236 8.11 -3.74 9.93
C PHE A 236 7.74 -2.77 11.07
N LYS A 237 6.51 -2.23 11.05
CA LYS A 237 6.00 -1.37 12.14
C LYS A 237 6.03 -2.09 13.50
N ALA A 238 5.64 -3.36 13.55
CA ALA A 238 5.66 -4.14 14.79
C ALA A 238 7.10 -4.36 15.31
N VAL A 239 8.10 -4.40 14.42
CA VAL A 239 9.52 -4.44 14.81
C VAL A 239 9.90 -3.13 15.49
N ASN A 240 9.56 -1.98 14.90
CA ASN A 240 9.81 -0.67 15.51
C ASN A 240 9.12 -0.52 16.87
N ASP A 241 7.85 -0.92 16.96
CA ASP A 241 7.06 -0.75 18.18
C ASP A 241 7.59 -1.64 19.33
N ARG A 242 8.09 -2.85 19.00
CA ARG A 242 8.60 -3.81 20.01
C ARG A 242 10.07 -3.64 20.37
N ARG A 243 10.91 -3.13 19.45
CA ARG A 243 12.38 -3.11 19.58
C ARG A 243 13.00 -1.74 19.42
N GLY A 244 12.20 -0.72 19.13
CA GLY A 244 12.64 0.65 18.92
C GLY A 244 13.20 0.91 17.51
N HIS A 245 13.21 2.20 17.14
CA HIS A 245 13.62 2.63 15.80
C HIS A 245 15.07 2.29 15.45
N ALA A 246 16.00 2.27 16.42
CA ALA A 246 17.39 1.90 16.15
C ALA A 246 17.55 0.45 15.65
N ALA A 247 16.71 -0.47 16.13
CA ALA A 247 16.69 -1.85 15.67
C ALA A 247 16.08 -1.95 14.26
N GLY A 248 15.01 -1.19 14.00
CA GLY A 248 14.42 -1.07 12.66
C GLY A 248 15.39 -0.48 11.63
N ASP A 249 16.15 0.54 12.01
CA ASP A 249 17.14 1.16 11.14
C ASP A 249 18.25 0.18 10.74
N ARG A 250 18.77 -0.60 11.70
CA ARG A 250 19.75 -1.66 11.39
C ARG A 250 19.15 -2.75 10.50
N LEU A 251 17.89 -3.11 10.73
CA LEU A 251 17.19 -4.08 9.89
C LEU A 251 17.10 -3.58 8.44
N LEU A 252 16.76 -2.31 8.22
CA LEU A 252 16.69 -1.71 6.90
C LEU A 252 18.04 -1.71 6.17
N VAL A 253 19.15 -1.48 6.89
CA VAL A 253 20.51 -1.59 6.32
C VAL A 253 20.78 -3.00 5.83
N VAL A 254 20.55 -4.03 6.67
CA VAL A 254 20.79 -5.43 6.30
C VAL A 254 19.87 -5.89 5.17
N VAL A 255 18.61 -5.46 5.17
CA VAL A 255 17.67 -5.70 4.07
C VAL A 255 18.23 -5.13 2.77
N GLY A 256 18.68 -3.88 2.79
CA GLY A 256 19.28 -3.23 1.62
C GLY A 256 20.50 -3.99 1.08
N GLU A 257 21.38 -4.45 1.96
CA GLU A 257 22.55 -5.27 1.61
C GLU A 257 22.15 -6.61 0.98
N ARG A 258 21.17 -7.30 1.56
CA ARG A 258 20.67 -8.58 1.05
C ARG A 258 20.00 -8.44 -0.31
N VAL A 259 19.14 -7.44 -0.49
CA VAL A 259 18.52 -7.16 -1.79
C VAL A 259 19.60 -6.87 -2.84
N ARG A 260 20.63 -6.08 -2.47
CA ARG A 260 21.74 -5.76 -3.37
C ARG A 260 22.57 -6.99 -3.75
N ALA A 261 22.79 -7.92 -2.82
CA ALA A 261 23.55 -9.15 -3.07
C ALA A 261 22.82 -10.15 -3.99
N VAL A 262 21.49 -10.07 -4.09
CA VAL A 262 20.69 -10.97 -4.94
C VAL A 262 20.75 -10.57 -6.43
N VAL A 263 20.91 -9.27 -6.70
CA VAL A 263 20.84 -8.70 -8.06
C VAL A 263 22.24 -8.48 -8.65
N ARG A 264 22.33 -8.30 -9.98
CA ARG A 264 23.63 -8.06 -10.65
C ARG A 264 24.05 -6.59 -10.56
N ASP A 265 25.31 -6.32 -10.85
CA ASP A 265 25.86 -4.96 -10.74
C ASP A 265 25.16 -3.93 -11.64
N GLY A 266 24.69 -4.36 -12.81
CA GLY A 266 23.93 -3.53 -13.75
C GLY A 266 22.50 -3.21 -13.32
N ASP A 267 21.95 -3.93 -12.34
CA ASP A 267 20.61 -3.66 -11.82
C ASP A 267 20.66 -2.55 -10.76
N THR A 268 19.56 -1.83 -10.61
CA THR A 268 19.43 -0.75 -9.63
C THR A 268 18.64 -1.22 -8.42
N VAL A 269 19.14 -0.93 -7.21
CA VAL A 269 18.41 -1.11 -5.96
C VAL A 269 18.27 0.23 -5.27
N ALA A 270 17.05 0.57 -4.87
CA ALA A 270 16.71 1.82 -4.23
C ALA A 270 15.82 1.61 -3.01
N ARG A 271 15.89 2.55 -2.06
CA ARG A 271 14.90 2.68 -0.98
C ARG A 271 14.00 3.87 -1.28
N LEU A 272 12.69 3.64 -1.28
CA LEU A 272 11.70 4.66 -1.62
C LEU A 272 11.34 5.53 -0.41
N GLY A 273 11.37 4.93 0.78
CA GLY A 273 11.02 5.55 2.06
C GLY A 273 10.41 4.50 2.99
N GLY A 274 10.48 4.73 4.30
CA GLY A 274 9.96 3.75 5.27
C GLY A 274 10.62 2.38 5.10
N ASP A 275 9.78 1.37 4.90
CA ASP A 275 10.08 -0.05 4.66
C ASP A 275 9.98 -0.48 3.18
N GLU A 276 9.84 0.47 2.26
CA GLU A 276 9.70 0.20 0.83
C GLU A 276 11.04 0.29 0.07
N PHE A 277 11.31 -0.75 -0.71
CA PHE A 277 12.45 -0.84 -1.63
C PHE A 277 11.96 -1.07 -3.05
N ALA A 278 12.79 -0.69 -4.02
CA ALA A 278 12.53 -0.94 -5.43
C ALA A 278 13.77 -1.48 -6.12
N VAL A 279 13.56 -2.38 -7.07
CA VAL A 279 14.62 -2.95 -7.91
C VAL A 279 14.26 -2.72 -9.37
N VAL A 280 15.20 -2.21 -10.16
CA VAL A 280 15.07 -2.11 -11.62
C VAL A 280 16.03 -3.11 -12.25
N LEU A 281 15.45 -4.05 -12.98
CA LEU A 281 16.15 -5.11 -13.69
C LEU A 281 16.15 -4.76 -15.17
N GLU A 282 17.31 -4.35 -15.68
CA GLU A 282 17.52 -4.19 -17.12
C GLU A 282 17.71 -5.59 -17.75
N ASP A 283 17.44 -5.73 -19.05
CA ASP A 283 17.51 -7.00 -19.81
C ASP A 283 16.83 -8.20 -19.11
N ALA A 284 15.74 -7.92 -18.39
CA ALA A 284 14.99 -8.89 -17.62
C ALA A 284 13.52 -8.82 -17.98
N ASP A 285 12.96 -9.94 -18.43
CA ASP A 285 11.53 -10.11 -18.62
C ASP A 285 10.83 -10.48 -17.29
N GLU A 286 9.52 -10.69 -17.38
CA GLU A 286 8.69 -11.02 -16.22
C GLU A 286 9.15 -12.31 -15.52
N GLU A 287 9.55 -13.34 -16.27
CA GLU A 287 10.02 -14.61 -15.69
C GLU A 287 11.32 -14.43 -14.93
N VAL A 288 12.27 -13.65 -15.48
CA VAL A 288 13.50 -13.27 -14.77
C VAL A 288 13.16 -12.47 -13.51
N GLY A 289 12.24 -11.51 -13.62
CA GLY A 289 11.76 -10.70 -12.50
C GLY A 289 11.17 -11.55 -11.37
N ALA A 290 10.29 -12.49 -11.71
CA ALA A 290 9.67 -13.42 -10.78
C ALA A 290 10.71 -14.31 -10.06
N ARG A 291 11.71 -14.82 -10.79
CA ARG A 291 12.82 -15.59 -10.18
C ARG A 291 13.64 -14.75 -9.21
N ILE A 292 13.93 -13.49 -9.55
CA ILE A 292 14.67 -12.58 -8.67
C ILE A 292 13.82 -12.21 -7.45
N ALA A 293 12.52 -11.95 -7.61
CA ALA A 293 11.61 -11.69 -6.51
C ALA A 293 11.59 -12.86 -5.50
N ARG A 294 11.54 -14.11 -5.99
CA ARG A 294 11.65 -15.30 -5.12
C ARG A 294 12.97 -15.31 -4.35
N ARG A 295 14.10 -15.08 -5.02
CA ARG A 295 15.43 -15.03 -4.38
C ARG A 295 15.54 -13.93 -3.33
N ILE A 296 14.90 -12.78 -3.56
CA ILE A 296 14.84 -11.69 -2.57
C ILE A 296 14.05 -12.16 -1.34
N ILE A 297 12.87 -12.75 -1.52
CA ILE A 297 12.06 -13.27 -0.40
C ILE A 297 12.86 -14.29 0.41
N ASP A 298 13.53 -15.23 -0.25
CA ASP A 298 14.32 -16.27 0.41
C ASP A 298 15.49 -15.66 1.20
N ALA A 299 16.19 -14.68 0.62
CA ALA A 299 17.28 -13.97 1.30
C ALA A 299 16.80 -13.16 2.52
N LEU A 300 15.60 -12.58 2.45
CA LEU A 300 15.02 -11.82 3.57
C LEU A 300 14.48 -12.72 4.69
N HIS A 301 14.13 -13.98 4.38
CA HIS A 301 13.66 -14.95 5.36
C HIS A 301 14.73 -15.43 6.36
N GLU A 302 16.01 -15.23 6.03
CA GLU A 302 17.12 -15.49 6.94
C GLU A 302 17.05 -14.55 8.17
N PRO A 303 17.25 -15.04 9.40
CA PRO A 303 17.23 -14.16 10.57
C PRO A 303 18.31 -13.07 10.50
N VAL A 304 17.97 -11.86 10.93
CA VAL A 304 18.89 -10.72 11.08
C VAL A 304 19.24 -10.58 12.55
N LEU A 305 20.53 -10.61 12.86
CA LEU A 305 21.02 -10.53 14.23
C LEU A 305 21.16 -9.05 14.63
N VAL A 306 20.26 -8.57 15.49
CA VAL A 306 20.23 -7.19 15.98
C VAL A 306 20.33 -7.23 17.51
N GLU A 307 21.41 -6.67 18.05
CA GLU A 307 21.66 -6.60 19.51
C GLU A 307 21.59 -7.97 20.23
N GLY A 308 22.05 -9.03 19.56
CA GLY A 308 22.04 -10.38 20.12
C GLY A 308 20.70 -11.13 19.98
N ALA A 309 19.67 -10.51 19.39
CA ALA A 309 18.40 -11.16 19.07
C ALA A 309 18.26 -11.45 17.58
N ALA A 310 17.74 -12.61 17.23
CA ALA A 310 17.43 -12.99 15.85
C ALA A 310 16.04 -12.47 15.46
N LEU A 311 15.99 -11.49 14.56
CA LEU A 311 14.75 -10.94 13.98
C LEU A 311 14.46 -11.63 12.65
N ARG A 312 13.20 -11.97 12.40
CA ARG A 312 12.75 -12.47 11.10
C ARG A 312 11.75 -11.49 10.54
N ILE A 313 11.88 -11.18 9.25
CA ILE A 313 10.95 -10.30 8.54
C ILE A 313 10.57 -10.93 7.21
N GLY A 314 9.29 -10.85 6.86
CA GLY A 314 8.80 -11.23 5.54
C GLY A 314 8.93 -10.07 4.55
N ALA A 315 8.72 -10.36 3.28
CA ALA A 315 8.53 -9.32 2.29
C ALA A 315 7.43 -9.72 1.31
N SER A 316 6.62 -8.74 0.94
CA SER A 316 5.65 -8.83 -0.14
C SER A 316 6.21 -8.07 -1.34
N ILE A 317 6.22 -8.71 -2.51
CA ILE A 317 6.86 -8.16 -3.72
C ILE A 317 5.87 -8.07 -4.89
N GLY A 318 5.83 -6.93 -5.56
CA GLY A 318 5.12 -6.77 -6.82
C GLY A 318 6.09 -6.69 -7.98
N VAL A 319 5.83 -7.44 -9.05
CA VAL A 319 6.67 -7.49 -10.26
C VAL A 319 5.91 -6.85 -11.42
N ALA A 320 6.49 -5.88 -12.12
CA ALA A 320 5.88 -5.31 -13.31
C ALA A 320 6.90 -5.12 -14.43
N SER A 321 6.59 -5.67 -15.60
CA SER A 321 7.44 -5.60 -16.79
C SER A 321 6.98 -4.49 -17.73
N ALA A 322 7.92 -3.81 -18.35
CA ALA A 322 7.64 -2.82 -19.37
C ALA A 322 7.07 -3.51 -20.61
N GLY A 323 5.79 -3.28 -20.90
CA GLY A 323 5.18 -3.71 -22.16
C GLY A 323 5.69 -2.91 -23.37
N PRO A 324 5.32 -3.32 -24.60
CA PRO A 324 5.69 -2.63 -25.85
C PRO A 324 5.28 -1.15 -25.89
N THR A 325 4.28 -0.79 -25.09
CA THR A 325 3.66 0.55 -24.99
C THR A 325 3.99 1.26 -23.67
N ALA A 326 4.88 0.72 -22.83
CA ALA A 326 5.24 1.32 -21.54
C ALA A 326 5.75 2.75 -21.72
N SER A 327 4.91 3.72 -21.33
CA SER A 327 5.09 5.11 -21.75
C SER A 327 5.81 5.98 -20.71
N ASN A 328 5.79 5.61 -19.43
CA ASN A 328 6.31 6.41 -18.32
C ASN A 328 6.78 5.54 -17.11
N PRO A 329 7.93 5.85 -16.48
CA PRO A 329 8.34 5.28 -15.18
C PRO A 329 7.25 5.20 -14.11
N ASP A 330 6.41 6.23 -13.98
CA ASP A 330 5.36 6.26 -12.95
C ASP A 330 4.30 5.16 -13.15
N ASP A 331 3.98 4.83 -14.41
CA ASP A 331 3.02 3.77 -14.71
C ASP A 331 3.57 2.39 -14.31
N LEU A 332 4.87 2.16 -14.57
CA LEU A 332 5.51 0.89 -14.27
C LEU A 332 5.66 0.68 -12.76
N LEU A 333 6.02 1.73 -12.02
CA LEU A 333 6.04 1.70 -10.55
C LEU A 333 4.64 1.49 -9.97
N ARG A 334 3.60 2.15 -10.52
CA ARG A 334 2.21 1.94 -10.09
C ARG A 334 1.75 0.50 -10.32
N ASN A 335 2.11 -0.09 -11.45
CA ASN A 335 1.76 -1.47 -11.75
C ASN A 335 2.45 -2.45 -10.79
N ALA A 336 3.73 -2.21 -10.47
CA ALA A 336 4.46 -2.99 -9.47
C ALA A 336 3.84 -2.84 -8.07
N ASP A 337 3.45 -1.62 -7.68
CA ASP A 337 2.78 -1.35 -6.40
C ASP A 337 1.47 -2.13 -6.26
N LEU A 338 0.67 -2.15 -7.33
CA LEU A 338 -0.58 -2.87 -7.33
C LEU A 338 -0.38 -4.39 -7.18
N ALA A 339 0.59 -4.96 -7.89
CA ALA A 339 0.92 -6.36 -7.75
C ALA A 339 1.42 -6.67 -6.33
N MET A 340 2.22 -5.78 -5.73
CA MET A 340 2.69 -5.91 -4.35
C MET A 340 1.53 -5.91 -3.35
N TYR A 341 0.55 -5.02 -3.54
CA TYR A 341 -0.66 -5.00 -2.73
C TYR A 341 -1.44 -6.31 -2.82
N ILE A 342 -1.58 -6.88 -4.02
CA ILE A 342 -2.23 -8.19 -4.20
C ILE A 342 -1.43 -9.30 -3.50
N ALA A 343 -0.10 -9.25 -3.57
CA ALA A 343 0.76 -10.18 -2.82
C ALA A 343 0.51 -10.12 -1.31
N LYS A 344 0.33 -8.92 -0.75
CA LYS A 344 -0.05 -8.72 0.66
C LYS A 344 -1.41 -9.33 0.98
N ALA A 345 -2.42 -9.03 0.15
CA ALA A 345 -3.79 -9.51 0.33
C ALA A 345 -3.91 -11.04 0.25
N GLN A 346 -3.02 -11.70 -0.50
CA GLN A 346 -2.98 -13.14 -0.64
C GLN A 346 -2.22 -13.87 0.49
N GLY A 347 -1.85 -13.18 1.57
CA GLY A 347 -1.25 -13.80 2.75
C GLY A 347 0.24 -13.50 2.96
N ARG A 348 0.77 -12.43 2.33
CA ARG A 348 2.14 -11.91 2.53
C ARG A 348 3.25 -12.93 2.21
N GLY A 349 4.52 -12.55 2.40
CA GLY A 349 5.68 -13.45 2.20
C GLY A 349 5.80 -14.04 0.80
N ARG A 350 5.29 -13.33 -0.22
CA ARG A 350 5.18 -13.81 -1.59
C ARG A 350 5.38 -12.68 -2.58
N PHE A 351 5.55 -13.05 -3.84
CA PHE A 351 5.50 -12.10 -4.94
C PHE A 351 4.23 -12.30 -5.77
N CYS A 352 3.83 -11.26 -6.49
CA CYS A 352 2.79 -11.29 -7.50
C CYS A 352 3.28 -10.50 -8.73
N SER A 353 3.02 -11.02 -9.93
CA SER A 353 3.28 -10.30 -11.17
C SER A 353 2.06 -9.48 -11.58
N PHE A 354 2.29 -8.28 -12.08
CA PHE A 354 1.23 -7.41 -12.58
C PHE A 354 0.65 -8.00 -13.87
N GLU A 355 -0.65 -8.26 -13.84
CA GLU A 355 -1.43 -8.56 -15.03
C GLU A 355 -2.38 -7.40 -15.36
N THR A 356 -2.68 -7.18 -16.64
CA THR A 356 -3.43 -6.01 -17.11
C THR A 356 -4.81 -5.87 -16.45
N HIS A 357 -5.43 -6.99 -16.05
CA HIS A 357 -6.72 -7.02 -15.37
C HIS A 357 -6.64 -6.49 -13.92
N MET A 358 -5.46 -6.49 -13.30
CA MET A 358 -5.27 -6.03 -11.92
C MET A 358 -5.61 -4.55 -11.76
N GLY A 359 -5.30 -3.71 -12.75
CA GLY A 359 -5.61 -2.28 -12.72
C GLY A 359 -7.11 -1.97 -12.67
N ASP A 360 -7.93 -2.87 -13.22
CA ASP A 360 -9.40 -2.79 -13.14
C ASP A 360 -9.91 -3.35 -11.81
N ASP A 361 -9.29 -4.42 -11.30
CA ASP A 361 -9.59 -4.98 -9.98
C ASP A 361 -9.27 -4.01 -8.83
N ALA A 362 -8.22 -3.21 -8.96
CA ALA A 362 -7.84 -2.19 -7.97
C ALA A 362 -8.86 -1.07 -7.87
N ARG A 363 -9.31 -0.56 -9.02
CA ARG A 363 -10.38 0.45 -9.10
C ARG A 363 -11.68 -0.12 -8.56
N SER A 364 -12.04 -1.32 -9.02
CA SER A 364 -13.20 -2.07 -8.53
C SER A 364 -13.17 -2.26 -7.01
N ARG A 365 -11.99 -2.51 -6.40
CA ARG A 365 -11.84 -2.62 -4.94
C ARG A 365 -12.00 -1.29 -4.22
N ALA A 366 -11.43 -0.21 -4.74
CA ALA A 366 -11.58 1.12 -4.16
C ALA A 366 -13.02 1.62 -4.23
N ASP A 367 -13.73 1.30 -5.32
CA ASP A 367 -15.16 1.59 -5.47
C ASP A 367 -15.97 0.79 -4.44
N LEU A 368 -15.71 -0.52 -4.30
CA LEU A 368 -16.36 -1.36 -3.28
C LEU A 368 -16.10 -0.85 -1.84
N GLU A 369 -14.88 -0.38 -1.55
CA GLU A 369 -14.56 0.20 -0.24
C GLU A 369 -15.35 1.48 0.05
N ALA A 370 -15.50 2.36 -0.96
CA ALA A 370 -16.29 3.58 -0.83
C ALA A 370 -17.79 3.31 -0.67
N GLU A 371 -18.29 2.21 -1.24
CA GLU A 371 -19.70 1.80 -1.21
C GLU A 371 -20.08 1.02 0.07
N LEU A 372 -19.12 0.35 0.72
CA LEU A 372 -19.36 -0.48 1.91
C LEU A 372 -19.96 0.27 3.10
N GLY A 373 -19.52 1.51 3.35
CA GLY A 373 -20.06 2.34 4.43
C GLY A 373 -21.56 2.63 4.24
N PRO A 374 -21.96 3.25 3.10
CA PRO A 374 -23.37 3.45 2.76
C PRO A 374 -24.20 2.15 2.73
N ALA A 375 -23.63 1.03 2.26
CA ALA A 375 -24.33 -0.24 2.12
C ALA A 375 -24.98 -0.75 3.43
N VAL A 376 -24.33 -0.51 4.58
CA VAL A 376 -24.86 -0.86 5.90
C VAL A 376 -26.12 -0.03 6.22
N ALA A 377 -26.05 1.29 5.98
CA ALA A 377 -27.15 2.22 6.25
C ALA A 377 -28.33 2.06 5.28
N GLU A 378 -28.06 1.64 4.04
CA GLU A 378 -29.04 1.44 2.98
C GLU A 378 -29.70 0.04 3.01
N GLY A 379 -29.36 -0.80 3.98
CA GLY A 379 -29.97 -2.12 4.14
C GLY A 379 -29.60 -3.11 3.04
N GLN A 380 -28.39 -2.97 2.46
CA GLN A 380 -27.91 -3.84 1.39
C GLN A 380 -27.26 -5.13 1.91
N LEU A 381 -27.10 -5.27 3.23
CA LEU A 381 -26.57 -6.48 3.84
C LEU A 381 -27.70 -7.47 4.14
N VAL A 382 -27.43 -8.76 3.92
CA VAL A 382 -28.33 -9.86 4.30
C VAL A 382 -27.52 -10.99 4.93
N LEU A 383 -28.17 -11.79 5.77
CA LEU A 383 -27.56 -13.00 6.34
C LEU A 383 -28.03 -14.24 5.57
N HIS A 384 -27.07 -15.07 5.19
CA HIS A 384 -27.30 -16.45 4.85
C HIS A 384 -26.83 -17.32 6.01
N TYR A 385 -27.40 -18.51 6.14
CA TYR A 385 -27.21 -19.36 7.30
C TYR A 385 -26.78 -20.74 6.85
N GLN A 386 -25.67 -21.22 7.36
CA GLN A 386 -25.19 -22.58 7.08
C GLN A 386 -25.45 -23.48 8.30
N PRO A 387 -26.10 -24.65 8.14
CA PRO A 387 -26.41 -25.50 9.27
C PRO A 387 -25.19 -26.26 9.78
N THR A 388 -25.07 -26.30 11.10
CA THR A 388 -24.18 -27.19 11.84
C THR A 388 -24.97 -28.40 12.30
N VAL A 389 -24.53 -29.60 11.93
CA VAL A 389 -25.24 -30.87 12.13
C VAL A 389 -24.56 -31.70 13.20
N ALA A 390 -25.34 -32.24 14.14
CA ALA A 390 -24.85 -33.21 15.10
C ALA A 390 -24.63 -34.57 14.43
N LEU A 391 -23.40 -35.08 14.47
CA LEU A 391 -23.02 -36.29 13.75
C LEU A 391 -23.64 -37.58 14.35
N ASP A 392 -24.11 -37.55 15.59
CA ASP A 392 -24.74 -38.70 16.23
C ASP A 392 -26.18 -38.95 15.76
N SER A 393 -26.90 -37.86 15.46
CA SER A 393 -28.34 -37.85 15.23
C SER A 393 -28.72 -37.35 13.83
N ASP A 394 -27.74 -36.84 13.08
CA ASP A 394 -27.91 -36.14 11.80
C ASP A 394 -28.95 -35.01 11.88
N ARG A 395 -29.11 -34.40 13.07
CA ARG A 395 -30.01 -33.27 13.32
C ARG A 395 -29.25 -31.95 13.30
N ILE A 396 -29.91 -30.89 12.83
CA ILE A 396 -29.38 -29.53 12.90
C ILE A 396 -29.29 -29.11 14.36
N ALA A 397 -28.08 -28.80 14.82
CA ALA A 397 -27.79 -28.36 16.19
C ALA A 397 -27.74 -26.83 16.31
N GLY A 398 -27.46 -26.14 15.20
CA GLY A 398 -27.34 -24.70 15.13
C GLY A 398 -27.01 -24.28 13.70
N VAL A 399 -26.67 -23.01 13.54
CA VAL A 399 -26.26 -22.44 12.25
C VAL A 399 -25.18 -21.40 12.45
N GLU A 400 -24.39 -21.19 11.40
CA GLU A 400 -23.49 -20.06 11.27
C GLU A 400 -24.14 -18.98 10.39
N ALA A 401 -24.20 -17.75 10.91
CA ALA A 401 -24.64 -16.58 10.19
C ALA A 401 -23.50 -16.00 9.36
N LEU A 402 -23.68 -16.06 8.04
CA LEU A 402 -22.71 -15.61 7.06
C LEU A 402 -23.27 -14.42 6.29
N VAL A 403 -22.67 -13.26 6.51
CA VAL A 403 -23.06 -12.01 5.84
C VAL A 403 -22.89 -12.09 4.33
N ARG A 404 -23.82 -11.50 3.59
CA ARG A 404 -23.78 -11.30 2.15
C ARG A 404 -24.10 -9.86 1.85
N TRP A 405 -23.53 -9.31 0.79
CA TRP A 405 -23.84 -7.97 0.35
C TRP A 405 -24.64 -8.04 -0.95
N GLN A 406 -25.91 -7.61 -0.90
CA GLN A 406 -26.77 -7.43 -2.07
C GLN A 406 -26.42 -6.13 -2.78
N HIS A 407 -25.33 -6.17 -3.54
CA HIS A 407 -24.86 -5.01 -4.27
C HIS A 407 -25.79 -4.69 -5.46
N PRO A 408 -26.20 -3.42 -5.67
CA PRO A 408 -27.14 -3.04 -6.73
C PRO A 408 -26.71 -3.46 -8.14
N GLU A 409 -25.43 -3.26 -8.48
CA GLU A 409 -24.89 -3.60 -9.81
C GLU A 409 -24.27 -5.01 -9.88
N ARG A 410 -23.58 -5.47 -8.82
CA ARG A 410 -22.79 -6.71 -8.83
C ARG A 410 -23.54 -7.94 -8.30
N GLY A 411 -24.78 -7.77 -7.83
CA GLY A 411 -25.58 -8.84 -7.27
C GLY A 411 -25.10 -9.28 -5.88
N LEU A 412 -25.29 -10.55 -5.54
CA LEU A 412 -25.00 -11.06 -4.20
C LEU A 412 -23.50 -11.39 -4.03
N LEU A 413 -22.79 -10.56 -3.28
CA LEU A 413 -21.36 -10.73 -2.99
C LEU A 413 -21.14 -11.56 -1.72
N PRO A 414 -20.26 -12.59 -1.76
CA PRO A 414 -19.87 -13.36 -0.59
C PRO A 414 -18.84 -12.61 0.29
N PRO A 415 -18.69 -12.99 1.58
CA PRO A 415 -17.82 -12.30 2.54
C PRO A 415 -16.39 -12.10 2.04
N GLY A 416 -15.81 -13.12 1.40
CA GLY A 416 -14.42 -13.08 0.91
C GLY A 416 -14.14 -11.98 -0.12
N GLN A 417 -15.16 -11.35 -0.71
CA GLN A 417 -14.98 -10.25 -1.65
C GLN A 417 -14.94 -8.87 -0.99
N PHE A 418 -15.47 -8.71 0.23
CA PHE A 418 -15.63 -7.38 0.85
C PHE A 418 -15.20 -7.28 2.32
N ILE A 419 -15.15 -8.38 3.08
CA ILE A 419 -14.76 -8.35 4.51
C ILE A 419 -13.31 -7.86 4.67
N ALA A 420 -12.38 -8.37 3.87
CA ALA A 420 -10.98 -7.93 3.90
C ALA A 420 -10.79 -6.44 3.55
N LEU A 421 -11.74 -5.84 2.81
CA LEU A 421 -11.77 -4.40 2.55
C LEU A 421 -12.34 -3.66 3.77
N ALA A 422 -13.46 -4.13 4.31
CA ALA A 422 -14.09 -3.55 5.49
C ALA A 422 -13.15 -3.50 6.71
N GLU A 423 -12.32 -4.53 6.92
CA GLU A 423 -11.36 -4.61 8.04
C GLU A 423 -10.30 -3.50 8.05
N GLN A 424 -10.09 -2.84 6.91
CA GLN A 424 -9.14 -1.72 6.78
C GLN A 424 -9.68 -0.42 7.38
N SER A 425 -10.99 -0.33 7.60
CA SER A 425 -11.69 0.83 8.16
C SER A 425 -12.58 0.43 9.35
N ASP A 426 -13.26 1.41 9.96
CA ASP A 426 -14.19 1.14 11.07
C ASP A 426 -15.56 0.60 10.60
N VAL A 427 -15.79 0.56 9.28
CA VAL A 427 -17.02 0.00 8.68
C VAL A 427 -17.22 -1.47 9.07
N ILE A 428 -16.15 -2.24 9.29
CA ILE A 428 -16.28 -3.62 9.78
C ILE A 428 -16.98 -3.71 11.15
N CYS A 429 -16.80 -2.72 12.02
CA CYS A 429 -17.48 -2.68 13.32
C CYS A 429 -18.97 -2.36 13.13
N ASP A 430 -19.31 -1.52 12.16
CA ASP A 430 -20.69 -1.22 11.80
C ASP A 430 -21.40 -2.45 11.23
N ILE A 431 -20.72 -3.18 10.33
CA ILE A 431 -21.18 -4.48 9.82
C ILE A 431 -21.34 -5.46 10.96
N GLY A 432 -20.36 -5.58 11.86
CA GLY A 432 -20.41 -6.50 13.00
C GLY A 432 -21.60 -6.24 13.92
N ARG A 433 -21.89 -4.96 14.23
CA ARG A 433 -23.10 -4.59 15.00
C ARG A 433 -24.39 -4.98 14.29
N TRP A 434 -24.47 -4.72 12.99
CA TRP A 434 -25.65 -5.10 12.19
C TRP A 434 -25.83 -6.63 12.13
N VAL A 435 -24.75 -7.38 11.90
CA VAL A 435 -24.77 -8.85 11.85
C VAL A 435 -25.22 -9.42 13.21
N LEU A 436 -24.68 -8.93 14.32
CA LEU A 436 -25.07 -9.36 15.66
C LEU A 436 -26.57 -9.15 15.90
N ALA A 437 -27.08 -7.94 15.62
CA ALA A 437 -28.49 -7.61 15.83
C ALA A 437 -29.42 -8.47 14.95
N GLU A 438 -29.08 -8.67 13.68
CA GLU A 438 -29.89 -9.48 12.77
C GLU A 438 -29.85 -10.97 13.15
N ALA A 439 -28.67 -11.49 13.48
CA ALA A 439 -28.47 -12.89 13.84
C ALA A 439 -29.19 -13.24 15.15
N THR A 440 -29.10 -12.41 16.20
CA THR A 440 -29.78 -12.68 17.47
C THR A 440 -31.30 -12.59 17.30
N ARG A 441 -31.81 -11.62 16.54
CA ARG A 441 -33.23 -11.49 16.21
C ARG A 441 -33.74 -12.72 15.45
N GLN A 442 -33.00 -13.16 14.42
CA GLN A 442 -33.39 -14.32 13.63
C GLN A 442 -33.36 -15.61 14.46
N ALA A 443 -32.36 -15.77 15.34
CA ALA A 443 -32.27 -16.89 16.25
C ALA A 443 -33.49 -16.97 17.18
N GLN A 444 -33.86 -15.85 17.82
CA GLN A 444 -35.04 -15.79 18.68
C GLN A 444 -36.32 -16.16 17.90
N ALA A 445 -36.50 -15.60 16.71
CA ALA A 445 -37.66 -15.88 15.88
C ALA A 445 -37.78 -17.38 15.52
N TRP A 446 -36.66 -18.07 15.29
CA TRP A 446 -36.67 -19.52 15.06
C TRP A 446 -36.92 -20.32 16.33
N GLN A 447 -36.37 -19.91 17.48
CA GLN A 447 -36.63 -20.59 18.75
C GLN A 447 -38.11 -20.55 19.11
N GLU A 448 -38.77 -19.40 18.95
CA GLU A 448 -40.20 -19.25 19.21
C GLU A 448 -41.06 -20.02 18.21
N ARG A 449 -40.72 -19.95 16.92
CA ARG A 449 -41.50 -20.58 15.85
C ARG A 449 -41.44 -22.11 15.87
N PHE A 450 -40.29 -22.69 16.24
CA PHE A 450 -40.02 -24.12 16.10
C PHE A 450 -39.73 -24.83 17.43
N ASP A 451 -39.88 -24.15 18.58
CA ASP A 451 -39.57 -24.63 19.95
C ASP A 451 -38.14 -25.20 20.08
N LEU A 452 -37.17 -24.53 19.45
CA LEU A 452 -35.78 -24.97 19.37
C LEU A 452 -34.92 -24.39 20.50
N ARG A 453 -35.26 -24.68 21.76
CA ARG A 453 -34.61 -24.08 22.95
C ARG A 453 -33.09 -24.30 23.11
N ARG A 454 -32.48 -25.14 22.27
CA ARG A 454 -31.03 -25.43 22.28
C ARG A 454 -30.33 -25.04 20.98
N PHE A 455 -31.04 -24.37 20.08
CA PHE A 455 -30.52 -23.96 18.78
C PHE A 455 -29.51 -22.83 18.95
N ARG A 456 -28.33 -23.02 18.36
CA ARG A 456 -27.24 -22.06 18.45
C ARG A 456 -27.11 -21.25 17.18
N MET A 457 -26.83 -19.96 17.35
CA MET A 457 -26.48 -19.02 16.29
C MET A 457 -25.01 -18.65 16.45
N ALA A 458 -24.19 -18.99 15.46
CA ALA A 458 -22.79 -18.61 15.40
C ALA A 458 -22.60 -17.34 14.56
N VAL A 459 -21.77 -16.42 15.04
CA VAL A 459 -21.44 -15.16 14.38
C VAL A 459 -19.93 -14.94 14.41
N ASN A 460 -19.34 -14.75 13.24
CA ASN A 460 -17.94 -14.40 13.08
C ASN A 460 -17.66 -12.94 13.46
N ILE A 461 -16.60 -12.72 14.24
CA ILE A 461 -16.18 -11.40 14.69
C ILE A 461 -14.77 -11.11 14.16
N SER A 462 -14.57 -9.90 13.62
CA SER A 462 -13.27 -9.45 13.14
C SER A 462 -12.33 -9.03 14.27
N ALA A 463 -11.02 -9.04 13.99
CA ALA A 463 -9.97 -8.55 14.89
C ALA A 463 -10.27 -7.13 15.40
N ARG A 464 -10.66 -6.24 14.48
CA ARG A 464 -10.93 -4.83 14.79
C ARG A 464 -12.16 -4.67 15.68
N HIS A 465 -13.24 -5.41 15.42
CA HIS A 465 -14.44 -5.31 16.25
C HIS A 465 -14.17 -5.86 17.66
N LEU A 466 -13.48 -7.00 17.80
CA LEU A 466 -13.08 -7.52 19.11
C LEU A 466 -12.19 -6.54 19.89
N ALA A 467 -11.28 -5.86 19.19
CA ALA A 467 -10.40 -4.84 19.79
C ALA A 467 -11.17 -3.58 20.22
N SER A 468 -12.34 -3.28 19.65
CA SER A 468 -13.09 -2.06 19.98
C SER A 468 -13.61 -2.05 21.42
N ASP A 469 -13.63 -0.88 22.05
CA ASP A 469 -14.16 -0.74 23.41
C ASP A 469 -15.69 -0.98 23.48
N SER A 470 -16.39 -0.86 22.36
CA SER A 470 -17.84 -1.06 22.27
C SER A 470 -18.24 -2.53 22.22
N PHE A 471 -17.33 -3.46 21.89
CA PHE A 471 -17.66 -4.83 21.51
C PHE A 471 -18.58 -5.57 22.48
N VAL A 472 -18.23 -5.59 23.77
CA VAL A 472 -19.04 -6.27 24.80
C VAL A 472 -20.42 -5.62 24.89
N GLY A 473 -20.49 -4.28 24.83
CA GLY A 473 -21.74 -3.53 24.81
C GLY A 473 -22.60 -3.86 23.58
N ASP A 474 -21.98 -3.98 22.41
CA ASP A 474 -22.65 -4.30 21.15
C ASP A 474 -23.31 -5.69 21.21
N VAL A 475 -22.61 -6.70 21.74
CA VAL A 475 -23.14 -8.06 21.93
C VAL A 475 -24.30 -8.06 22.93
N LEU A 476 -24.16 -7.35 24.05
CA LEU A 476 -25.20 -7.30 25.07
C LEU A 476 -26.45 -6.57 24.60
N ALA A 477 -26.29 -5.48 23.85
CA ALA A 477 -27.40 -4.78 23.22
C ALA A 477 -28.15 -5.71 22.24
N ALA A 478 -27.44 -6.42 21.37
CA ALA A 478 -28.05 -7.35 20.42
C ALA A 478 -28.81 -8.51 21.08
N LEU A 479 -28.28 -9.05 22.19
CA LEU A 479 -28.95 -10.10 22.98
C LEU A 479 -30.19 -9.55 23.68
N HIS A 480 -30.05 -8.39 24.35
CA HIS A 480 -31.13 -7.74 25.08
C HIS A 480 -32.29 -7.37 24.15
N ASP A 481 -32.00 -6.72 23.02
CA ASP A 481 -33.02 -6.24 22.08
C ASP A 481 -33.75 -7.37 21.38
N ALA A 482 -33.08 -8.51 21.15
CA ALA A 482 -33.70 -9.72 20.63
C ALA A 482 -34.42 -10.55 21.71
N GLY A 483 -34.12 -10.35 22.99
CA GLY A 483 -34.60 -11.22 24.08
C GLY A 483 -34.03 -12.64 24.02
N LEU A 484 -32.87 -12.83 23.38
CA LEU A 484 -32.25 -14.13 23.18
C LEU A 484 -31.44 -14.57 24.41
N ASP A 485 -31.59 -15.83 24.83
CA ASP A 485 -30.75 -16.40 25.88
C ASP A 485 -29.27 -16.38 25.45
N PRO A 486 -28.34 -15.80 26.24
CA PRO A 486 -26.93 -15.68 25.86
C PRO A 486 -26.27 -17.02 25.47
N SER A 487 -26.69 -18.15 26.04
CA SER A 487 -26.14 -19.47 25.73
C SER A 487 -26.49 -20.01 24.34
N SER A 488 -27.40 -19.32 23.65
CA SER A 488 -27.78 -19.57 22.26
C SER A 488 -26.89 -18.83 21.26
N LEU A 489 -26.11 -17.83 21.68
CA LEU A 489 -25.16 -17.11 20.83
C LEU A 489 -23.76 -17.73 20.96
N VAL A 490 -23.14 -17.99 19.82
CA VAL A 490 -21.75 -18.41 19.70
C VAL A 490 -21.00 -17.29 18.97
N ILE A 491 -19.95 -16.77 19.59
CA ILE A 491 -19.02 -15.83 18.97
C ILE A 491 -17.84 -16.62 18.42
N GLU A 492 -17.59 -16.49 17.12
CA GLU A 492 -16.47 -17.14 16.43
C GLU A 492 -15.34 -16.13 16.19
N ILE A 493 -14.13 -16.54 16.56
CA ILE A 493 -12.90 -15.76 16.38
C ILE A 493 -11.87 -16.64 15.70
N THR A 494 -11.08 -16.08 14.79
CA THR A 494 -10.04 -16.86 14.12
C THR A 494 -8.84 -17.09 15.04
N GLU A 495 -8.09 -18.15 14.74
CA GLU A 495 -6.86 -18.47 15.47
C GLU A 495 -5.82 -17.32 15.44
N SER A 496 -5.72 -16.58 14.34
CA SER A 496 -4.74 -15.50 14.17
C SER A 496 -5.06 -14.27 15.05
N MET A 497 -6.34 -13.96 15.27
CA MET A 497 -6.78 -12.87 16.15
C MET A 497 -6.27 -13.01 17.58
N LEU A 498 -6.06 -14.25 18.01
CA LEU A 498 -5.66 -14.60 19.37
C LEU A 498 -4.17 -14.36 19.65
N VAL A 499 -3.36 -14.01 18.63
CA VAL A 499 -1.90 -13.79 18.73
C VAL A 499 -1.51 -12.31 18.75
N GLU A 500 -2.35 -11.42 18.21
CA GLU A 500 -1.98 -10.02 17.95
C GLU A 500 -2.16 -9.08 19.16
N ASP A 501 -3.14 -9.31 20.04
CA ASP A 501 -3.32 -8.56 21.31
C ASP A 501 -4.03 -9.40 22.39
N VAL A 502 -3.23 -10.20 23.08
CA VAL A 502 -3.64 -11.32 23.96
C VAL A 502 -4.45 -10.89 25.18
N ALA A 503 -4.02 -9.86 25.92
CA ALA A 503 -4.57 -9.62 27.25
C ALA A 503 -5.97 -8.98 27.21
N ALA A 504 -6.13 -7.89 26.45
CA ALA A 504 -7.38 -7.15 26.39
C ALA A 504 -8.51 -7.95 25.71
N SER A 505 -8.18 -8.72 24.67
CA SER A 505 -9.15 -9.57 23.97
C SER A 505 -9.64 -10.72 24.85
N VAL A 506 -8.74 -11.34 25.63
CA VAL A 506 -9.10 -12.44 26.53
C VAL A 506 -10.04 -11.98 27.65
N ASP A 507 -9.83 -10.79 28.21
CA ASP A 507 -10.71 -10.26 29.26
C ASP A 507 -12.15 -10.03 28.75
N LYS A 508 -12.31 -9.49 27.54
CA LYS A 508 -13.62 -9.29 26.90
C LYS A 508 -14.33 -10.62 26.61
N LEU A 509 -13.59 -11.61 26.09
CA LEU A 509 -14.15 -12.94 25.82
C LEU A 509 -14.53 -13.66 27.12
N ALA A 510 -13.72 -13.53 28.17
CA ALA A 510 -14.02 -14.08 29.49
C ALA A 510 -15.25 -13.42 30.12
N GLU A 511 -15.41 -12.11 29.91
CA GLU A 511 -16.61 -11.38 30.32
C GLU A 511 -17.87 -11.89 29.62
N LEU A 512 -17.88 -11.98 28.28
CA LEU A 512 -19.00 -12.53 27.53
C LEU A 512 -19.35 -13.96 27.95
N ARG A 513 -18.33 -14.79 28.18
CA ARG A 513 -18.51 -16.17 28.66
C ARG A 513 -19.15 -16.24 30.04
N ARG A 514 -18.79 -15.34 30.97
CA ARG A 514 -19.46 -15.24 32.29
C ARG A 514 -20.94 -14.85 32.15
N LEU A 515 -21.29 -14.11 31.10
CA LEU A 515 -22.66 -13.73 30.79
C LEU A 515 -23.44 -14.82 30.05
N GLY A 516 -22.79 -15.94 29.71
CA GLY A 516 -23.39 -17.13 29.14
C GLY A 516 -23.17 -17.31 27.65
N VAL A 517 -22.56 -16.34 26.96
CA VAL A 517 -22.20 -16.44 25.53
C VAL A 517 -21.12 -17.50 25.35
N ARG A 518 -21.23 -18.32 24.30
CA ARG A 518 -20.21 -19.33 23.97
C ARG A 518 -19.17 -18.76 23.04
N ILE A 519 -17.91 -19.16 23.22
CA ILE A 519 -16.81 -18.72 22.35
C ILE A 519 -16.29 -19.91 21.55
N ALA A 520 -16.17 -19.74 20.24
CA ALA A 520 -15.57 -20.70 19.32
C ALA A 520 -14.28 -20.16 18.71
N VAL A 521 -13.27 -21.02 18.60
CA VAL A 521 -12.07 -20.74 17.80
C VAL A 521 -12.24 -21.33 16.42
N ASP A 522 -12.14 -20.50 15.40
CA ASP A 522 -12.26 -20.85 13.99
C ASP A 522 -10.91 -21.03 13.30
N ASP A 523 -10.93 -21.71 12.15
CA ASP A 523 -9.76 -22.02 11.31
C ASP A 523 -8.60 -22.74 12.04
N PHE A 524 -8.92 -23.52 13.08
CA PHE A 524 -7.90 -24.09 13.96
C PHE A 524 -6.97 -25.08 13.22
N GLY A 525 -5.67 -24.84 13.34
CA GLY A 525 -4.60 -25.67 12.76
C GLY A 525 -3.90 -25.04 11.56
N THR A 526 -4.43 -23.93 11.03
CA THR A 526 -3.81 -23.18 9.92
C THR A 526 -2.77 -22.15 10.40
N GLY A 527 -2.72 -21.86 11.72
CA GLY A 527 -1.84 -20.89 12.35
C GLY A 527 -0.77 -21.48 13.29
N PHE A 528 -0.05 -20.58 14.00
CA PHE A 528 1.06 -20.90 14.91
C PHE A 528 0.64 -20.95 16.39
N SER A 529 -0.57 -21.42 16.73
CA SER A 529 -0.97 -21.49 18.14
C SER A 529 -0.11 -22.48 18.93
N SER A 530 0.57 -21.97 19.95
CA SER A 530 1.09 -22.81 21.01
C SER A 530 -0.09 -23.42 21.76
N LEU A 531 -0.16 -24.75 21.84
CA LEU A 531 -1.13 -25.50 22.68
C LEU A 531 -1.20 -24.97 24.12
N SER A 532 -0.12 -24.35 24.62
CA SER A 532 -0.09 -23.70 25.92
C SER A 532 -1.08 -22.55 26.05
N TYR A 533 -1.38 -21.86 24.94
CA TYR A 533 -2.23 -20.68 24.91
C TYR A 533 -3.71 -21.06 24.88
N LEU A 534 -4.11 -22.03 24.06
CA LEU A 534 -5.48 -22.55 23.98
C LEU A 534 -6.03 -22.99 25.35
N ARG A 535 -5.17 -23.53 26.23
CA ARG A 535 -5.54 -23.94 27.59
C ARG A 535 -6.03 -22.79 28.47
N HIS A 536 -5.60 -21.56 28.22
CA HIS A 536 -5.91 -20.39 29.04
C HIS A 536 -7.02 -19.53 28.42
N LEU A 537 -7.47 -19.85 27.20
CA LEU A 537 -8.52 -19.11 26.53
C LEU A 537 -9.90 -19.50 27.08
N PRO A 538 -10.82 -18.52 27.25
CA PRO A 538 -12.19 -18.77 27.66
C PRO A 538 -13.02 -19.30 26.46
N VAL A 539 -12.63 -20.44 25.91
CA VAL A 539 -13.27 -21.06 24.73
C VAL A 539 -14.10 -22.27 25.12
N ASP A 540 -15.14 -22.53 24.35
CA ASP A 540 -16.07 -23.65 24.54
C ASP A 540 -16.11 -24.59 23.32
N ILE A 541 -15.80 -24.05 22.14
CA ILE A 541 -15.90 -24.73 20.85
C ILE A 541 -14.58 -24.56 20.08
N LEU A 542 -14.17 -25.61 19.37
CA LEU A 542 -13.02 -25.58 18.48
C LEU A 542 -13.45 -26.12 17.11
N LYS A 543 -13.30 -25.30 16.08
CA LYS A 543 -13.68 -25.62 14.70
C LYS A 543 -12.44 -26.08 13.92
N ILE A 544 -12.50 -27.26 13.34
CA ILE A 544 -11.42 -27.84 12.54
C ILE A 544 -11.53 -27.29 11.12
N ASP A 545 -10.49 -26.59 10.66
CA ASP A 545 -10.44 -26.05 9.32
C ASP A 545 -10.62 -27.14 8.24
N ARG A 546 -11.27 -26.75 7.14
CA ARG A 546 -11.56 -27.59 5.99
C ARG A 546 -10.32 -28.30 5.44
N SER A 547 -9.14 -27.68 5.49
CA SER A 547 -7.91 -28.29 4.95
C SER A 547 -7.50 -29.58 5.67
N PHE A 548 -7.97 -29.80 6.90
CA PHE A 548 -7.75 -31.03 7.67
C PHE A 548 -8.89 -32.04 7.56
N VAL A 549 -10.02 -31.64 6.96
CA VAL A 549 -11.22 -32.47 6.76
C VAL A 549 -11.28 -33.00 5.32
N THR A 550 -10.79 -32.23 4.36
CA THR A 550 -10.87 -32.57 2.94
C THR A 550 -10.09 -33.85 2.65
N GLY A 551 -10.76 -34.86 2.12
CA GLY A 551 -10.15 -36.13 1.72
C GLY A 551 -9.89 -37.12 2.86
N LEU A 552 -10.51 -36.94 4.04
CA LEU A 552 -10.52 -37.95 5.09
C LEU A 552 -11.18 -39.24 4.58
N ASP A 553 -10.51 -40.38 4.83
CA ASP A 553 -10.95 -41.70 4.38
C ASP A 553 -10.96 -42.65 5.60
N PRO A 554 -12.12 -43.24 5.97
CA PRO A 554 -12.23 -44.12 7.13
C PRO A 554 -11.28 -45.34 7.10
N ASP A 555 -10.80 -45.74 5.92
CA ASP A 555 -9.96 -46.93 5.73
C ASP A 555 -8.45 -46.63 5.63
N ARG A 556 -8.02 -45.35 5.63
CA ARG A 556 -6.60 -44.96 5.49
C ARG A 556 -6.05 -44.30 6.75
N SER A 557 -4.85 -44.72 7.19
CA SER A 557 -4.21 -44.19 8.41
C SER A 557 -3.56 -42.79 8.25
N GLN A 558 -3.90 -42.03 7.20
CA GLN A 558 -3.29 -40.71 6.92
C GLN A 558 -3.89 -39.56 7.76
N ASP A 559 -4.96 -39.82 8.52
CA ASP A 559 -5.72 -38.84 9.32
C ASP A 559 -5.06 -38.46 10.66
N SER A 560 -3.73 -38.35 10.70
CA SER A 560 -2.99 -38.14 11.96
C SER A 560 -3.31 -36.80 12.62
N LEU A 561 -3.54 -35.74 11.84
CA LEU A 561 -3.70 -34.38 12.34
C LEU A 561 -5.14 -34.06 12.78
N ALA A 562 -6.16 -34.39 11.98
CA ALA A 562 -7.56 -34.27 12.39
C ALA A 562 -7.84 -35.07 13.67
N ARG A 563 -7.30 -36.29 13.77
CA ARG A 563 -7.36 -37.11 14.99
C ARG A 563 -6.66 -36.45 16.18
N ALA A 564 -5.52 -35.81 15.96
CA ALA A 564 -4.81 -35.07 17.02
C ALA A 564 -5.64 -33.88 17.51
N ILE A 565 -6.24 -33.11 16.60
CA ILE A 565 -7.10 -31.96 16.93
C ILE A 565 -8.33 -32.40 17.72
N VAL A 566 -9.02 -33.47 17.29
CA VAL A 566 -10.17 -34.02 18.05
C VAL A 566 -9.74 -34.42 19.46
N ARG A 567 -8.60 -35.10 19.62
CA ARG A 567 -8.06 -35.46 20.94
C ARG A 567 -7.69 -34.27 21.81
N ILE A 568 -7.17 -33.19 21.21
CA ILE A 568 -6.89 -31.94 21.92
C ILE A 568 -8.19 -31.36 22.47
N GLY A 569 -9.24 -31.30 21.64
CA GLY A 569 -10.58 -30.88 22.04
C GLY A 569 -11.12 -31.69 23.20
N GLU A 570 -11.09 -33.02 23.11
CA GLU A 570 -11.50 -33.92 24.19
C GLU A 570 -10.73 -33.67 25.48
N THR A 571 -9.40 -33.51 25.38
CA THR A 571 -8.52 -33.27 26.54
C THR A 571 -8.80 -31.94 27.24
N LEU A 572 -9.19 -30.93 26.46
CA LEU A 572 -9.55 -29.60 26.96
C LEU A 572 -11.05 -29.44 27.28
N ALA A 573 -11.83 -30.52 27.14
CA ALA A 573 -13.28 -30.52 27.30
C ALA A 573 -14.01 -29.50 26.39
N LEU A 574 -13.46 -29.28 25.18
CA LEU A 574 -14.04 -28.43 24.15
C LEU A 574 -14.96 -29.24 23.23
N GLN A 575 -16.03 -28.61 22.76
CA GLN A 575 -16.86 -29.18 21.72
C GLN A 575 -16.17 -29.00 20.36
N ILE A 576 -16.09 -30.05 19.55
CA ILE A 576 -15.46 -30.03 18.23
C ILE A 576 -16.51 -29.93 17.14
N VAL A 577 -16.26 -29.03 16.20
CA VAL A 577 -17.02 -28.88 14.95
C VAL A 577 -16.05 -29.06 13.79
N ALA A 578 -16.35 -29.94 12.84
CA ALA A 578 -15.53 -30.09 11.63
C ALA A 578 -16.12 -29.28 10.48
N GLU A 579 -15.31 -28.47 9.81
CA GLU A 579 -15.75 -27.62 8.72
C GLU A 579 -15.45 -28.20 7.34
N GLY A 580 -16.24 -27.77 6.35
CA GLY A 580 -15.99 -28.11 4.94
C GLY A 580 -16.18 -29.59 4.61
N VAL A 581 -17.07 -30.30 5.31
CA VAL A 581 -17.42 -31.69 4.96
C VAL A 581 -18.22 -31.71 3.64
N GLU A 582 -17.70 -32.41 2.64
CA GLU A 582 -18.29 -32.47 1.29
C GLU A 582 -18.72 -33.89 0.87
N SER A 583 -18.26 -34.94 1.57
CA SER A 583 -18.57 -36.33 1.25
C SER A 583 -19.05 -37.16 2.46
N GLU A 584 -19.81 -38.23 2.19
CA GLU A 584 -20.23 -39.19 3.23
C GLU A 584 -19.04 -39.94 3.85
N ASP A 585 -17.95 -40.14 3.10
CA ASP A 585 -16.73 -40.77 3.60
C ASP A 585 -16.05 -39.90 4.67
N GLU A 586 -15.91 -38.60 4.42
CA GLU A 586 -15.40 -37.63 5.40
C GLU A 586 -16.29 -37.60 6.66
N LYS A 587 -17.62 -37.60 6.47
CA LYS A 587 -18.58 -37.68 7.58
C LYS A 587 -18.40 -38.98 8.40
N ALA A 588 -18.22 -40.12 7.73
CA ALA A 588 -18.01 -41.41 8.38
C ALA A 588 -16.68 -41.44 9.15
N ALA A 589 -15.59 -40.92 8.58
CA ALA A 589 -14.30 -40.79 9.23
C ALA A 589 -14.41 -39.92 10.50
N LEU A 590 -15.06 -38.75 10.41
CA LEU A 590 -15.30 -37.86 11.55
C LEU A 590 -16.13 -38.52 12.66
N LYS A 591 -17.14 -39.32 12.32
CA LYS A 591 -17.89 -40.14 13.30
C LYS A 591 -17.00 -41.15 14.00
N GLN A 592 -16.10 -41.84 13.28
CA GLN A 592 -15.14 -42.77 13.90
C GLN A 592 -14.14 -42.06 14.82
N LEU A 593 -13.77 -40.83 14.47
CA LEU A 593 -12.93 -39.97 15.30
C LEU A 593 -13.66 -39.41 16.53
N ARG A 594 -14.98 -39.62 16.66
CA ARG A 594 -15.85 -39.07 17.72
C ARG A 594 -15.97 -37.55 17.69
N CYS A 595 -15.83 -36.94 16.51
CA CYS A 595 -16.21 -35.55 16.30
C CYS A 595 -17.71 -35.39 16.59
N GLN A 596 -18.11 -34.34 17.32
CA GLN A 596 -19.51 -34.19 17.75
C GLN A 596 -20.40 -33.56 16.68
N GLN A 597 -19.87 -32.57 15.96
CA GLN A 597 -20.64 -31.77 15.00
C GLN A 597 -19.85 -31.54 13.71
N ALA A 598 -20.57 -31.30 12.62
CA ALA A 598 -19.97 -30.99 11.34
C ALA A 598 -20.79 -29.96 10.56
N GLN A 599 -20.10 -29.24 9.70
CA GLN A 599 -20.66 -28.26 8.78
C GLN A 599 -19.98 -28.42 7.42
N GLY A 600 -20.72 -28.19 6.33
CA GLY A 600 -20.19 -28.32 4.98
C GLY A 600 -21.25 -28.55 3.92
N PHE A 601 -20.81 -28.61 2.67
CA PHE A 601 -21.70 -28.69 1.51
C PHE A 601 -22.40 -30.05 1.38
N LEU A 602 -21.93 -31.08 2.08
CA LEU A 602 -22.65 -32.35 2.21
C LEU A 602 -24.06 -32.14 2.79
N PHE A 603 -24.19 -31.23 3.77
CA PHE A 603 -25.46 -30.97 4.44
C PHE A 603 -26.25 -29.88 3.71
N ALA A 604 -25.66 -28.68 3.62
CA ALA A 604 -26.20 -27.56 2.86
C ALA A 604 -25.14 -26.47 2.67
N ARG A 605 -25.31 -25.70 1.60
CA ARG A 605 -24.64 -24.40 1.45
C ARG A 605 -25.29 -23.38 2.39
N ALA A 606 -24.73 -22.18 2.48
CA ALA A 606 -25.35 -21.09 3.22
C ALA A 606 -26.64 -20.63 2.52
N LEU A 607 -27.78 -20.75 3.21
CA LEU A 607 -29.11 -20.51 2.65
C LEU A 607 -29.74 -19.22 3.21
N PRO A 608 -30.60 -18.54 2.45
CA PRO A 608 -31.47 -17.50 3.00
C PRO A 608 -32.37 -18.05 4.13
N ALA A 609 -32.79 -17.17 5.04
CA ALA A 609 -33.63 -17.56 6.19
C ALA A 609 -34.91 -18.37 5.82
N PRO A 610 -35.68 -18.03 4.76
CA PRO A 610 -36.87 -18.79 4.40
C PRO A 610 -36.59 -20.24 3.99
N GLU A 611 -35.48 -20.47 3.28
CA GLU A 611 -35.09 -21.80 2.82
C GLU A 611 -34.64 -22.66 3.99
N LEU A 612 -33.79 -22.11 4.86
CA LEU A 612 -33.36 -22.81 6.08
C LEU A 612 -34.53 -23.10 7.03
N ALA A 613 -35.50 -22.19 7.16
CA ALA A 613 -36.68 -22.41 7.98
C ALA A 613 -37.49 -23.65 7.55
N THR A 614 -37.41 -24.04 6.27
CA THR A 614 -38.03 -25.29 5.76
C THR A 614 -37.31 -26.52 6.29
N LEU A 615 -35.98 -26.46 6.47
CA LEU A 615 -35.18 -27.53 7.07
C LEU A 615 -35.35 -27.61 8.59
N LEU A 616 -35.67 -26.50 9.24
CA LEU A 616 -35.89 -26.43 10.70
C LEU A 616 -37.31 -26.85 11.13
N ALA A 617 -38.27 -26.89 10.20
CA ALA A 617 -39.67 -27.18 10.53
C ALA A 617 -39.85 -28.61 11.10
N PRO A 618 -40.49 -28.77 12.28
CA PRO A 618 -40.83 -30.09 12.82
C PRO A 618 -41.80 -30.82 11.88
N GLY A 619 -41.42 -32.01 11.38
CA GLY A 619 -42.33 -32.86 10.58
C GLY A 619 -41.76 -33.51 9.32
N LEU A 620 -40.52 -33.20 8.91
CA LEU A 620 -39.85 -33.87 7.77
C LEU A 620 -39.03 -35.12 8.15
N THR A 621 -39.05 -35.53 9.43
CA THR A 621 -38.46 -36.80 9.89
C THR A 621 -39.41 -37.55 10.82
N ALA A 622 -40.33 -38.34 10.22
CA ALA A 622 -40.74 -39.68 10.69
C ALA A 622 -41.98 -40.19 9.94
N ALA A 623 -41.77 -41.01 8.91
CA ALA A 623 -42.66 -42.12 8.62
C ALA A 623 -41.81 -43.35 8.24
N GLY A 624 -41.66 -44.27 9.19
CA GLY A 624 -41.40 -45.69 8.94
C GLY A 624 -39.97 -46.12 8.59
N GLY A 625 -39.34 -46.80 9.56
CA GLY A 625 -38.35 -47.88 9.42
C GLY A 625 -37.51 -48.01 8.13
N GLY A 626 -36.20 -47.85 8.29
CA GLY A 626 -35.19 -48.45 7.40
C GLY A 626 -34.97 -47.71 6.07
N GLY A 627 -34.17 -46.64 6.11
CA GLY A 627 -33.68 -45.95 4.91
C GLY A 627 -33.30 -44.52 5.24
N GLY A 628 -32.04 -44.16 4.98
CA GLY A 628 -31.52 -42.81 5.21
C GLY A 628 -32.38 -41.77 4.48
N ALA A 629 -32.79 -40.73 5.20
CA ALA A 629 -33.43 -39.57 4.59
C ALA A 629 -32.41 -38.89 3.68
N HIS A 630 -32.58 -39.03 2.36
CA HIS A 630 -31.75 -38.37 1.36
C HIS A 630 -31.99 -36.86 1.39
N TRP A 631 -30.98 -36.10 1.84
CA TRP A 631 -30.94 -34.63 1.81
C TRP A 631 -31.12 -34.02 0.40
N HIS A 632 -30.91 -34.81 -0.66
CA HIS A 632 -30.99 -34.38 -2.06
C HIS A 632 -32.40 -34.00 -2.57
N GLY A 633 -33.48 -34.34 -1.84
CA GLY A 633 -34.86 -34.14 -2.33
C GLY A 633 -35.50 -32.77 -2.05
N LEU A 634 -34.86 -31.91 -1.23
CA LEU A 634 -35.46 -30.66 -0.72
C LEU A 634 -34.88 -29.38 -1.33
N LEU A 635 -33.87 -29.49 -2.20
CA LEU A 635 -33.28 -28.35 -2.91
C LEU A 635 -33.87 -28.25 -4.33
N PRO A 636 -34.23 -27.04 -4.81
CA PRO A 636 -34.47 -26.85 -6.24
C PRO A 636 -33.19 -27.20 -7.03
N PRO A 637 -33.31 -27.75 -8.25
CA PRO A 637 -32.13 -28.04 -9.08
C PRO A 637 -31.33 -26.77 -9.29
N ALA A 638 -30.00 -26.89 -9.24
CA ALA A 638 -29.09 -25.78 -9.46
C ALA A 638 -29.45 -25.02 -10.74
N PRO A 639 -29.41 -23.67 -10.76
CA PRO A 639 -29.46 -22.94 -12.01
C PRO A 639 -28.31 -23.42 -12.88
N THR A 640 -28.63 -23.91 -14.08
CA THR A 640 -27.63 -24.22 -15.10
C THR A 640 -26.76 -22.99 -15.32
N PRO A 641 -25.42 -23.12 -15.39
CA PRO A 641 -24.58 -21.98 -15.74
C PRO A 641 -25.08 -21.41 -17.07
N SER A 642 -25.46 -20.12 -17.05
CA SER A 642 -25.81 -19.38 -18.25
C SER A 642 -24.59 -19.37 -19.16
N VAL A 643 -24.59 -20.23 -20.17
CA VAL A 643 -23.68 -20.12 -21.30
C VAL A 643 -24.08 -18.83 -22.01
N SER A 644 -23.28 -17.79 -21.85
CA SER A 644 -23.35 -16.61 -22.71
C SER A 644 -23.27 -17.09 -24.17
N PRO A 645 -24.13 -16.59 -25.07
CA PRO A 645 -24.10 -17.02 -26.46
C PRO A 645 -22.73 -16.66 -27.04
N ALA A 646 -22.06 -17.67 -27.59
CA ALA A 646 -20.81 -17.53 -28.30
C ALA A 646 -20.93 -16.40 -29.34
N SER A 647 -20.01 -15.45 -29.27
CA SER A 647 -19.84 -14.43 -30.31
C SER A 647 -19.60 -15.11 -31.67
N PRO A 648 -20.10 -14.54 -32.78
CA PRO A 648 -20.12 -15.21 -34.06
C PRO A 648 -18.70 -15.43 -34.60
N THR A 649 -18.46 -16.65 -35.06
CA THR A 649 -17.30 -17.06 -35.87
C THR A 649 -17.05 -16.08 -37.04
N PRO A 650 -15.82 -15.60 -37.25
CA PRO A 650 -15.47 -14.88 -38.46
C PRO A 650 -15.31 -15.85 -39.64
N GLU A 651 -15.82 -15.43 -40.78
CA GLU A 651 -15.84 -16.14 -42.05
C GLU A 651 -14.45 -16.56 -42.55
N ARG A 652 -14.42 -17.73 -43.19
CA ARG A 652 -13.27 -18.24 -43.96
C ARG A 652 -13.01 -17.39 -45.19
N SER A 653 -11.73 -17.15 -45.49
CA SER A 653 -11.20 -16.89 -46.84
C SER A 653 -9.73 -17.34 -46.92
N PRO A 654 -9.19 -17.66 -48.12
CA PRO A 654 -8.53 -18.93 -48.37
C PRO A 654 -7.00 -18.96 -48.18
N THR A 655 -6.50 -20.18 -47.94
CA THR A 655 -5.11 -20.66 -47.95
C THR A 655 -4.29 -20.26 -49.17
N PRO A 656 -2.98 -19.99 -48.99
CA PRO A 656 -1.95 -20.26 -49.99
C PRO A 656 -1.06 -21.46 -49.58
N GLU A 657 -0.51 -22.09 -50.62
CA GLU A 657 0.12 -23.41 -50.68
C GLU A 657 1.42 -23.58 -49.87
N ARG A 658 1.69 -24.85 -49.48
CA ARG A 658 2.98 -25.35 -48.98
C ARG A 658 3.89 -25.74 -50.15
N PRO A 659 5.21 -25.43 -50.11
CA PRO A 659 6.22 -26.15 -50.87
C PRO A 659 6.83 -27.33 -50.07
N PRO A 660 7.47 -28.31 -50.75
CA PRO A 660 7.68 -29.67 -50.24
C PRO A 660 8.99 -29.88 -49.47
N ALA A 661 9.01 -30.94 -48.66
CA ALA A 661 10.18 -31.43 -47.91
C ALA A 661 11.14 -32.27 -48.78
N PRO A 662 12.43 -32.34 -48.41
CA PRO A 662 13.29 -33.44 -48.83
C PRO A 662 13.92 -34.22 -47.65
N GLY A 663 13.70 -35.54 -47.65
CA GLY A 663 14.75 -36.55 -47.85
C GLY A 663 15.83 -36.83 -46.78
N ARG A 664 15.78 -38.07 -46.25
CA ARG A 664 16.79 -38.88 -45.52
C ARG A 664 18.26 -38.73 -45.96
N ALA A 665 19.19 -38.89 -44.99
CA ALA A 665 20.27 -39.92 -44.93
C ALA A 665 21.25 -39.58 -43.75
N SER A 666 21.38 -40.45 -42.74
CA SER A 666 22.48 -41.42 -42.49
C SER A 666 23.57 -40.96 -41.49
N GLU A 667 23.73 -41.76 -40.43
CA GLU A 667 24.83 -41.88 -39.44
C GLU A 667 26.26 -41.88 -40.05
N PRO A 668 27.34 -41.59 -39.27
CA PRO A 668 28.00 -42.63 -38.44
C PRO A 668 28.67 -42.21 -37.09
N ALA A 669 28.53 -43.11 -36.12
CA ALA A 669 29.50 -43.72 -35.18
C ALA A 669 30.74 -42.99 -34.55
N ALA A 670 30.89 -43.27 -33.24
CA ALA A 670 32.12 -43.62 -32.47
C ALA A 670 32.94 -42.54 -31.71
N ALA A 671 32.75 -42.51 -30.37
CA ALA A 671 33.70 -42.66 -29.21
C ALA A 671 35.15 -42.08 -29.24
N PRO A 672 35.88 -41.99 -28.09
CA PRO A 672 35.52 -41.77 -26.67
C PRO A 672 36.35 -40.64 -25.98
N ALA A 673 36.13 -40.46 -24.67
CA ALA A 673 36.75 -39.52 -23.73
C ALA A 673 38.30 -39.58 -23.61
N PRO A 674 38.88 -38.59 -22.88
CA PRO A 674 39.82 -38.96 -21.82
C PRO A 674 39.47 -38.36 -20.45
N SER A 675 39.86 -39.13 -19.44
CA SER A 675 39.98 -38.81 -18.01
C SER A 675 41.05 -37.75 -17.72
N VAL A 676 41.02 -37.17 -16.51
CA VAL A 676 42.15 -36.91 -15.57
C VAL A 676 41.62 -36.00 -14.43
N VAL A 677 41.34 -36.53 -13.24
CA VAL A 677 42.14 -36.53 -11.97
C VAL A 677 42.08 -35.24 -11.12
N ALA A 678 41.48 -35.42 -9.93
CA ALA A 678 41.81 -34.96 -8.56
C ALA A 678 42.56 -33.65 -8.25
N ALA A 679 42.03 -32.90 -7.26
CA ALA A 679 42.65 -32.51 -5.95
C ALA A 679 41.76 -31.41 -5.31
N ALA A 680 41.11 -31.63 -4.16
CA ALA A 680 41.65 -31.41 -2.81
C ALA A 680 42.18 -29.98 -2.55
N SER A 681 41.33 -29.13 -1.97
CA SER A 681 41.61 -28.20 -0.85
C SER A 681 40.31 -27.57 -0.37
#